data_AF-A0A8C7KMG6-F1
#
_entry.id   AF-A0A8C7KMG6-F1
#
_cell.length_a   1.000
_cell.length_b   1.000
_cell.length_c   1.000
_cell.angle_alpha   90.00
_cell.angle_beta   90.00
_cell.angle_gamma   90.00
#
_symmetry.space_group_name_H-M   'P 1'
#
loop_
_entity.id
_entity.type
_entity.pdbx_description
1 polymer ?
#
loop_
_entity_poly.entity_id
_entity_poly.type
_entity_poly.pdbx_seq_one_letter_code
_entity_poly.pdbx_strand_id
1 'polypeptide(L)'
;MACQSVSIINMDEQALLGLNPNADACYRQKAMVYFEQLKESQDAWEVCAEALAKGIYSDDHVKFFLEGKERWREEKPFIRNKAAQVFALTFVMEYLTHWPKFFFDLLSLVGLNPHGVDVYLRTLMAIDAEVVDRDILHSPEEVRRNTLIKDGMREQVIPSLVESWYQILGAYQQSHPEITCQCLEVVGAYVSWIDLNLIANDRFVNLLLSQMSVEDLREEACDCLFEIVNKGMDPTDKTKLVESLCQVLQSAGFFNVDQEEDVDFLAKFSRLVNGMGQSLVLSWTKLAKGGDVKAAAEALRALETKVPLLLQLLVHDDDDISANIVGFCYDYLNVLKQVRYTLLVGNMDVMLAVMKKLTYDEEYNFDNEGEDEAMFVEYRKQLKMLLDRLAQVSPDLLLEAVGRVFNNTIQRWQTASFMEVEVAIRLLYMLGEALPASHGAHFSGDTAKTSALQDMMRTLVSSGLSGYQHTSVSLEFFETVVRYDKFFLVEPQHIPNVLMSFLDHRGLRHSSPKVRSRVAYLFSRFVKTLHKHMNSFIEDILSRIQDLLELAPPENGFPALLTSDDQLFIFETAGVLIVHGESPAERKQALMRSLLTPLTDAFRLLLAKLASEREEERQAALADCLSHAVGFASRTSKAFSNKQTVKQCGCTEVYRDCLQTFLPALSCPVQRGSLRSAVRSFLHRMIICLEEEVLPFVPAASEHMLKDCEAKDLQEFIPLISQITAKFKDQVSPFLQQVFMPLVLAIFEVLCRPAEDNDQAAALEKQMLRRSYFTFIQTITSSGMNEVLANQGVENVERVLFTIIQGAVDFPDPIAQKTCFIILSKLVELWGGKDGMAGFPDFIYKHIVPACFLAPLKPSFDLTDAQTVLTLSECALTLKMIHLRRGPEFIQYLQQEYLPSLQVSPEITQEVCQVLQQPDAKVLKNYMKAFFQRAKL
;
A
#
# COMPACT_ATOMS: atom_id res chain seq x y z
N MET A 1 -34.30 3.19 64.98
CA MET A 1 -32.97 3.22 65.62
C MET A 1 -31.96 3.47 64.53
N ALA A 2 -31.09 4.46 64.77
CA ALA A 2 -29.90 4.84 64.01
C ALA A 2 -30.08 5.26 62.54
N CYS A 3 -30.09 6.59 62.35
CA CYS A 3 -29.63 7.25 61.13
C CYS A 3 -28.21 6.76 60.77
N GLN A 4 -28.02 6.31 59.54
CA GLN A 4 -26.74 6.47 58.86
C GLN A 4 -27.03 7.23 57.57
N SER A 5 -26.63 8.50 57.61
CA SER A 5 -26.45 9.38 56.47
C SER A 5 -25.78 8.65 55.31
N VAL A 6 -26.44 8.61 54.15
CA VAL A 6 -25.76 8.38 52.88
C VAL A 6 -24.73 9.49 52.76
N SER A 7 -23.47 9.14 52.97
CA SER A 7 -22.33 10.04 52.78
C SER A 7 -22.28 10.42 51.31
N ILE A 8 -22.45 11.71 51.04
CA ILE A 8 -22.22 12.34 49.75
C ILE A 8 -20.81 11.95 49.30
N ILE A 9 -20.68 11.13 48.26
CA ILE A 9 -19.38 10.83 47.64
C ILE A 9 -19.08 11.99 46.69
N ASN A 10 -18.38 13.00 47.20
CA ASN A 10 -17.80 14.04 46.33
C ASN A 10 -16.64 13.44 45.52
N MET A 11 -16.40 13.94 44.31
CA MET A 11 -15.19 13.59 43.55
C MET A 11 -13.93 13.93 44.37
N ASP A 12 -12.85 13.15 44.21
CA ASP A 12 -11.57 13.39 44.90
C ASP A 12 -10.96 14.72 44.42
N GLU A 13 -11.18 15.79 45.18
CA GLU A 13 -10.68 17.14 44.90
C GLU A 13 -9.14 17.18 44.73
N GLN A 14 -8.40 16.26 45.35
CA GLN A 14 -6.95 16.18 45.16
C GLN A 14 -6.56 15.52 43.84
N ALA A 15 -7.37 14.60 43.32
CA ALA A 15 -7.17 14.02 42.00
C ALA A 15 -7.50 15.04 40.90
N LEU A 16 -8.52 15.88 41.10
CA LEU A 16 -8.91 16.93 40.15
C LEU A 16 -7.81 18.00 39.95
N LEU A 17 -6.97 18.27 40.95
CA LEU A 17 -5.81 19.16 40.82
C LEU A 17 -4.81 18.71 39.74
N GLY A 18 -4.75 17.41 39.44
CA GLY A 18 -3.89 16.85 38.40
C GLY A 18 -4.35 17.12 36.97
N LEU A 19 -5.56 17.65 36.77
CA LEU A 19 -6.05 18.08 35.45
C LEU A 19 -5.46 19.42 35.00
N ASN A 20 -4.86 20.20 35.92
CA ASN A 20 -4.20 21.44 35.59
C ASN A 20 -2.91 21.17 34.77
N PRO A 21 -2.71 21.81 33.60
CA PRO A 21 -1.51 21.65 32.78
C PRO A 21 -0.19 21.95 33.52
N ASN A 22 -0.26 22.71 34.62
CA ASN A 22 0.87 23.07 35.47
C ASN A 22 1.03 22.16 36.71
N ALA A 23 0.20 21.13 36.86
CA ALA A 23 0.30 20.19 37.99
C ALA A 23 1.55 19.31 37.87
N ASP A 24 2.15 18.95 39.00
CA ASP A 24 3.29 18.02 39.03
C ASP A 24 2.89 16.64 38.52
N ALA A 25 3.87 15.90 37.98
CA ALA A 25 3.67 14.58 37.39
C ALA A 25 2.96 13.58 38.33
N CYS A 26 3.20 13.68 39.64
CA CYS A 26 2.54 12.85 40.66
C CYS A 26 1.02 13.11 40.73
N TYR A 27 0.60 14.37 40.67
CA TYR A 27 -0.83 14.73 40.67
C TYR A 27 -1.50 14.34 39.36
N ARG A 28 -0.83 14.48 38.20
CA ARG A 28 -1.35 14.00 36.90
C ARG A 28 -1.54 12.48 36.88
N GLN A 29 -0.58 11.74 37.41
CA GLN A 29 -0.68 10.28 37.51
C GLN A 29 -1.83 9.87 38.44
N LYS A 30 -1.99 10.57 39.58
CA LYS A 30 -3.10 10.33 40.51
C LYS A 30 -4.45 10.63 39.85
N ALA A 31 -4.55 11.68 39.05
CA ALA A 31 -5.75 12.00 38.26
C ALA A 31 -6.06 10.90 37.24
N MET A 32 -5.08 10.44 36.45
CA MET A 32 -5.28 9.37 35.48
C MET A 32 -5.76 8.07 36.13
N VAL A 33 -5.12 7.64 37.22
CA VAL A 33 -5.52 6.43 37.95
C VAL A 33 -6.94 6.57 38.51
N TYR A 34 -7.29 7.74 39.02
CA TYR A 34 -8.63 8.02 39.54
C TYR A 34 -9.70 7.95 38.44
N PHE A 35 -9.45 8.50 37.25
CA PHE A 35 -10.41 8.44 36.13
C PHE A 35 -10.53 7.03 35.53
N GLU A 36 -9.46 6.23 35.49
CA GLU A 36 -9.57 4.81 35.10
C GLU A 36 -10.37 4.01 36.15
N GLN A 37 -10.16 4.25 37.44
CA GLN A 37 -10.97 3.63 38.50
C GLN A 37 -12.44 4.03 38.43
N LEU A 38 -12.74 5.28 38.05
CA LEU A 38 -14.11 5.74 37.82
C LEU A 38 -14.77 5.00 36.65
N LYS A 39 -14.05 4.70 35.55
CA LYS A 39 -14.62 3.94 34.42
C LYS A 39 -14.97 2.50 34.80
N GLU A 40 -14.19 1.87 35.66
CA GLU A 40 -14.39 0.47 36.08
C GLU A 40 -15.41 0.33 37.22
N SER A 41 -15.74 1.42 37.91
CA SER A 41 -16.62 1.41 39.10
C SER A 41 -18.11 1.38 38.73
N GLN A 42 -18.87 0.51 39.39
CA GLN A 42 -20.31 0.35 39.18
C GLN A 42 -21.15 1.53 39.69
N ASP A 43 -20.61 2.30 40.64
CA ASP A 43 -21.31 3.42 41.29
C ASP A 43 -20.81 4.79 40.79
N ALA A 44 -19.82 4.81 39.90
CA ALA A 44 -19.24 6.05 39.38
C ALA A 44 -20.26 6.92 38.64
N TRP A 45 -21.21 6.30 37.93
CA TRP A 45 -22.27 7.04 37.24
C TRP A 45 -23.16 7.83 38.21
N GLU A 46 -23.35 7.37 39.45
CA GLU A 46 -24.12 8.10 40.47
C GLU A 46 -23.37 9.36 40.92
N VAL A 47 -22.06 9.24 41.13
CA VAL A 47 -21.17 10.36 41.46
C VAL A 47 -21.16 11.37 40.34
N CYS A 48 -21.08 10.91 39.08
CA CYS A 48 -21.16 11.77 37.92
C CYS A 48 -22.54 12.46 37.84
N ALA A 49 -23.63 11.71 37.86
CA ALA A 49 -25.00 12.22 37.78
C ALA A 49 -25.34 13.22 38.91
N GLU A 50 -24.84 13.00 40.11
CA GLU A 50 -25.07 13.89 41.25
C GLU A 50 -24.20 15.15 41.20
N ALA A 51 -22.92 15.02 40.82
CA ALA A 51 -22.01 16.16 40.62
C ALA A 51 -22.54 17.11 39.54
N LEU A 52 -23.18 16.54 38.52
CA LEU A 52 -23.88 17.26 37.48
C LEU A 52 -25.17 17.93 37.93
N ALA A 53 -26.09 17.17 38.52
CA ALA A 53 -27.40 17.67 38.91
C ALA A 53 -27.31 18.81 39.93
N LYS A 54 -26.22 18.87 40.70
CA LYS A 54 -25.96 19.91 41.71
C LYS A 54 -25.07 21.06 41.22
N GLY A 55 -24.45 20.97 40.03
CA GLY A 55 -23.60 22.01 39.46
C GLY A 55 -22.40 22.41 40.34
N ILE A 56 -21.83 21.47 41.10
CA ILE A 56 -20.87 21.77 42.18
C ILE A 56 -19.48 22.20 41.65
N TYR A 57 -19.11 21.76 40.45
CA TYR A 57 -17.77 21.99 39.89
C TYR A 57 -17.80 23.01 38.74
N SER A 58 -16.98 24.06 38.86
CA SER A 58 -16.86 25.16 37.88
C SER A 58 -15.79 24.94 36.81
N ASP A 59 -14.98 23.87 36.94
CA ASP A 59 -13.88 23.55 36.03
C ASP A 59 -14.39 22.80 34.78
N ASP A 60 -14.10 23.37 33.60
CA ASP A 60 -14.51 22.86 32.30
C ASP A 60 -13.98 21.45 31.97
N HIS A 61 -12.83 21.05 32.53
CA HIS A 61 -12.28 19.70 32.35
C HIS A 61 -13.03 18.65 33.16
N VAL A 62 -13.53 19.04 34.32
CA VAL A 62 -14.33 18.17 35.19
C VAL A 62 -15.73 18.00 34.60
N LYS A 63 -16.29 19.07 34.02
CA LYS A 63 -17.54 19.03 33.26
C LYS A 63 -17.48 18.10 32.04
N PHE A 64 -16.39 18.12 31.27
CA PHE A 64 -16.18 17.22 30.12
C PHE A 64 -16.29 15.73 30.50
N PHE A 65 -15.83 15.35 31.70
CA PHE A 65 -15.88 13.96 32.17
C PHE A 65 -17.24 13.55 32.73
N LEU A 66 -18.11 14.50 33.06
CA LEU A 66 -19.24 14.23 33.93
C LEU A 66 -20.62 14.27 33.28
N GLU A 67 -20.85 14.83 32.08
CA GLU A 67 -21.96 15.75 31.74
C GLU A 67 -23.47 15.39 31.62
N GLY A 68 -24.29 16.31 32.18
CA GLY A 68 -25.77 16.36 32.28
C GLY A 68 -26.37 17.52 33.13
N LYS A 69 -26.78 18.64 32.49
CA LYS A 69 -27.72 19.74 32.90
C LYS A 69 -27.38 20.71 34.07
N GLU A 70 -27.05 21.98 33.76
CA GLU A 70 -27.96 23.17 33.81
C GLU A 70 -27.31 24.52 33.37
N ARG A 71 -28.12 25.36 32.70
CA ARG A 71 -27.89 26.76 32.21
C ARG A 71 -26.98 26.95 30.98
N TRP A 72 -27.57 26.61 29.83
CA TRP A 72 -27.13 26.79 28.43
C TRP A 72 -26.79 28.21 27.92
N ARG A 73 -26.31 29.15 28.75
CA ARG A 73 -26.03 30.52 28.27
C ARG A 73 -24.64 30.70 27.65
N GLU A 74 -23.61 29.97 28.09
CA GLU A 74 -22.22 30.17 27.62
C GLU A 74 -21.34 28.88 27.73
N GLU A 75 -21.86 27.69 27.40
CA GLU A 75 -21.04 26.47 27.43
C GLU A 75 -20.23 26.25 26.14
N LYS A 76 -18.99 25.75 26.31
CA LYS A 76 -18.03 25.46 25.24
C LYS A 76 -18.54 24.35 24.30
N PRO A 77 -18.22 24.35 22.99
CA PRO A 77 -18.76 23.41 22.01
C PRO A 77 -18.58 21.91 22.35
N PHE A 78 -17.51 21.54 23.04
CA PHE A 78 -17.24 20.13 23.39
C PHE A 78 -18.24 19.54 24.39
N ILE A 79 -18.80 20.38 25.27
CA ILE A 79 -19.83 19.99 26.26
C ILE A 79 -21.10 19.55 25.53
N ARG A 80 -21.53 20.37 24.57
CA ARG A 80 -22.72 20.10 23.74
C ARG A 80 -22.54 18.83 22.89
N ASN A 81 -21.34 18.61 22.36
CA ASN A 81 -21.02 17.39 21.62
C ASN A 81 -21.09 16.14 22.51
N LYS A 82 -20.56 16.21 23.74
CA LYS A 82 -20.63 15.08 24.67
C LYS A 82 -22.04 14.81 25.15
N ALA A 83 -22.83 15.85 25.44
CA ALA A 83 -24.24 15.71 25.75
C ALA A 83 -25.00 15.02 24.59
N ALA A 84 -24.79 15.47 23.34
CA ALA A 84 -25.38 14.85 22.16
C ALA A 84 -25.01 13.37 22.01
N GLN A 85 -23.74 13.01 22.27
CA GLN A 85 -23.29 11.61 22.25
C GLN A 85 -23.99 10.76 23.32
N VAL A 86 -24.12 11.27 24.56
CA VAL A 86 -24.85 10.57 25.62
C VAL A 86 -26.33 10.40 25.27
N PHE A 87 -26.97 11.43 24.69
CA PHE A 87 -28.35 11.32 24.22
C PHE A 87 -28.49 10.30 23.09
N ALA A 88 -27.55 10.25 22.14
CA ALA A 88 -27.54 9.26 21.07
C ALA A 88 -27.38 7.83 21.60
N LEU A 89 -26.43 7.57 22.51
CA LEU A 89 -26.25 6.25 23.11
C LEU A 89 -27.48 5.82 23.93
N THR A 90 -28.07 6.75 24.68
CA THR A 90 -29.32 6.52 25.41
C THR A 90 -30.46 6.17 24.45
N PHE A 91 -30.59 6.92 23.36
CA PHE A 91 -31.57 6.66 22.30
C PHE A 91 -31.38 5.25 21.71
N VAL A 92 -30.16 4.88 21.36
CA VAL A 92 -29.83 3.58 20.77
C VAL A 92 -30.20 2.41 21.68
N MET A 93 -30.12 2.59 23.00
CA MET A 93 -30.49 1.56 23.98
C MET A 93 -32.00 1.51 24.27
N GLU A 94 -32.66 2.67 24.35
CA GLU A 94 -33.99 2.79 24.95
C GLU A 94 -35.13 3.02 23.94
N TYR A 95 -34.83 3.45 22.72
CA TYR A 95 -35.85 3.91 21.76
C TYR A 95 -36.88 2.85 21.39
N LEU A 96 -36.44 1.61 21.16
CA LEU A 96 -37.34 0.53 20.74
C LEU A 96 -38.23 -0.02 21.88
N THR A 97 -37.92 0.30 23.13
CA THR A 97 -38.54 -0.31 24.31
C THR A 97 -39.10 0.73 25.27
N HIS A 98 -38.24 1.44 26.01
CA HIS A 98 -38.65 2.26 27.14
C HIS A 98 -38.92 3.71 26.77
N TRP A 99 -38.35 4.23 25.68
CA TRP A 99 -38.50 5.63 25.27
C TRP A 99 -38.87 5.84 23.79
N PRO A 100 -40.01 5.29 23.31
CA PRO A 100 -40.44 5.43 21.90
C PRO A 100 -40.81 6.88 21.52
N LYS A 101 -41.11 7.75 22.50
CA LYS A 101 -41.46 9.17 22.29
C LYS A 101 -40.27 10.13 22.31
N PHE A 102 -39.04 9.61 22.37
CA PHE A 102 -37.80 10.39 22.47
C PHE A 102 -37.79 11.70 21.66
N PHE A 103 -38.05 11.61 20.35
CA PHE A 103 -38.01 12.79 19.48
C PHE A 103 -39.14 13.78 19.71
N PHE A 104 -40.34 13.31 20.04
CA PHE A 104 -41.47 14.21 20.34
C PHE A 104 -41.23 14.98 21.63
N ASP A 105 -40.71 14.30 22.66
CA ASP A 105 -40.35 14.92 23.93
C ASP A 105 -39.22 15.94 23.72
N LEU A 106 -38.18 15.57 22.95
CA LEU A 106 -37.04 16.44 22.65
C LEU A 106 -37.46 17.68 21.84
N LEU A 107 -38.25 17.51 20.77
CA LEU A 107 -38.78 18.62 19.98
C LEU A 107 -39.68 19.54 20.80
N SER A 108 -40.51 18.98 21.69
CA SER A 108 -41.39 19.76 22.57
C SER A 108 -40.61 20.60 23.59
N LEU A 109 -39.46 20.09 24.06
CA LEU A 109 -38.59 20.75 25.02
C LEU A 109 -37.76 21.87 24.37
N VAL A 110 -37.25 21.62 23.16
CA VAL A 110 -36.38 22.51 22.41
C VAL A 110 -37.16 23.68 21.80
N GLY A 111 -38.32 23.40 21.19
CA GLY A 111 -39.10 24.39 20.44
C GLY A 111 -38.27 25.10 19.36
N LEU A 112 -38.47 26.42 19.22
CA LEU A 112 -37.64 27.30 18.37
C LEU A 112 -36.66 28.12 19.22
N ASN A 113 -35.99 27.47 20.18
CA ASN A 113 -34.87 28.10 20.88
C ASN A 113 -33.56 27.77 20.17
N PRO A 114 -32.78 28.75 19.67
CA PRO A 114 -31.53 28.51 18.93
C PRO A 114 -30.56 27.54 19.62
N HIS A 115 -30.37 27.69 20.93
CA HIS A 115 -29.46 26.83 21.69
C HIS A 115 -29.98 25.41 21.87
N GLY A 116 -31.29 25.25 22.02
CA GLY A 116 -31.90 23.92 22.07
C GLY A 116 -31.83 23.23 20.70
N VAL A 117 -31.99 23.99 19.62
CA VAL A 117 -31.92 23.50 18.25
C VAL A 117 -30.49 23.02 17.91
N ASP A 118 -29.44 23.77 18.28
CA ASP A 118 -28.04 23.34 18.14
C ASP A 118 -27.79 21.97 18.80
N VAL A 119 -28.24 21.77 20.04
CA VAL A 119 -28.10 20.46 20.73
C VAL A 119 -28.92 19.36 20.05
N TYR A 120 -30.12 19.69 19.59
CA TYR A 120 -30.99 18.76 18.87
C TYR A 120 -30.34 18.28 17.56
N LEU A 121 -29.79 19.19 16.75
CA LEU A 121 -29.12 18.86 15.49
C LEU A 121 -27.85 18.03 15.72
N ARG A 122 -27.02 18.39 16.72
CA ARG A 122 -25.85 17.57 17.12
C ARG A 122 -26.25 16.17 17.58
N THR A 123 -27.38 16.05 18.28
CA THR A 123 -27.91 14.75 18.71
C THR A 123 -28.33 13.90 17.51
N LEU A 124 -28.93 14.50 16.47
CA LEU A 124 -29.26 13.78 15.24
C LEU A 124 -28.00 13.29 14.52
N MET A 125 -26.97 14.12 14.39
CA MET A 125 -25.69 13.68 13.79
C MET A 125 -25.03 12.56 14.61
N ALA A 126 -25.07 12.63 15.94
CA ALA A 126 -24.54 11.57 16.79
C ALA A 126 -25.34 10.26 16.67
N ILE A 127 -26.66 10.33 16.46
CA ILE A 127 -27.48 9.15 16.18
C ILE A 127 -27.12 8.53 14.82
N ASP A 128 -26.89 9.36 13.79
CA ASP A 128 -26.47 8.89 12.48
C ASP A 128 -25.13 8.13 12.54
N ALA A 129 -24.13 8.69 13.24
CA ALA A 129 -22.84 8.06 13.48
C ALA A 129 -22.94 6.67 14.14
N GLU A 130 -23.84 6.47 15.11
CA GLU A 130 -23.97 5.20 15.85
C GLU A 130 -24.86 4.16 15.13
N VAL A 131 -25.77 4.59 14.25
CA VAL A 131 -26.84 3.73 13.69
C VAL A 131 -26.72 3.50 12.19
N VAL A 132 -26.22 4.49 11.47
CA VAL A 132 -26.28 4.56 10.00
C VAL A 132 -24.91 4.48 9.37
N ASP A 133 -23.90 5.12 9.97
CA ASP A 133 -22.53 5.17 9.46
C ASP A 133 -21.99 3.76 9.18
N ARG A 134 -21.50 3.58 7.96
CA ARG A 134 -21.04 2.29 7.43
C ARG A 134 -19.54 2.11 7.59
N ASP A 135 -18.81 3.17 7.92
CA ASP A 135 -17.35 3.13 8.10
C ASP A 135 -16.99 2.54 9.47
N ILE A 136 -17.94 2.55 10.41
CA ILE A 136 -17.82 1.88 11.71
C ILE A 136 -18.16 0.39 11.58
N LEU A 137 -17.18 -0.46 11.94
CA LEU A 137 -17.35 -1.91 11.97
C LEU A 137 -18.24 -2.34 13.15
N HIS A 138 -19.50 -2.63 12.84
CA HIS A 138 -20.47 -3.11 13.81
C HIS A 138 -20.47 -4.64 13.92
N SER A 139 -20.68 -5.16 15.14
CA SER A 139 -20.94 -6.57 15.37
C SER A 139 -22.27 -7.02 14.72
N PRO A 140 -22.46 -8.33 14.44
CA PRO A 140 -23.70 -8.83 13.85
C PRO A 140 -24.97 -8.49 14.67
N GLU A 141 -24.82 -8.39 15.99
CA GLU A 141 -25.91 -8.03 16.91
C GLU A 141 -26.28 -6.54 16.79
N GLU A 142 -25.27 -5.66 16.72
CA GLU A 142 -25.46 -4.22 16.54
C GLU A 142 -26.09 -3.89 15.18
N VAL A 143 -25.66 -4.55 14.09
CA VAL A 143 -26.26 -4.38 12.76
C VAL A 143 -27.76 -4.71 12.79
N ARG A 144 -28.13 -5.78 13.51
CA ARG A 144 -29.54 -6.17 13.67
C ARG A 144 -30.33 -5.12 14.46
N ARG A 145 -29.78 -4.64 15.58
CA ARG A 145 -30.41 -3.57 16.39
C ARG A 145 -30.58 -2.28 15.57
N ASN A 146 -29.54 -1.84 14.88
CA ASN A 146 -29.53 -0.61 14.09
C ASN A 146 -30.53 -0.66 12.94
N THR A 147 -30.74 -1.84 12.34
CA THR A 147 -31.79 -2.04 11.33
C THR A 147 -33.19 -1.83 11.92
N LEU A 148 -33.48 -2.40 13.09
CA LEU A 148 -34.76 -2.23 13.78
C LEU A 148 -35.01 -0.77 14.17
N ILE A 149 -33.99 -0.06 14.67
CA ILE A 149 -34.09 1.36 15.00
C ILE A 149 -34.50 2.17 13.78
N LYS A 150 -33.81 1.99 12.64
CA LYS A 150 -34.11 2.72 11.39
C LYS A 150 -35.53 2.47 10.89
N ASP A 151 -35.98 1.22 10.92
CA ASP A 151 -37.34 0.89 10.48
C ASP A 151 -38.38 1.49 11.41
N GLY A 152 -38.17 1.44 12.74
CA GLY A 152 -39.04 2.10 13.72
C GLY A 152 -39.10 3.62 13.52
N MET A 153 -37.96 4.26 13.24
CA MET A 153 -37.91 5.70 12.94
C MET A 153 -38.70 6.06 11.69
N ARG A 154 -38.54 5.30 10.59
CA ARG A 154 -39.23 5.53 9.32
C ARG A 154 -40.75 5.51 9.47
N GLU A 155 -41.27 4.58 10.26
CA GLU A 155 -42.71 4.43 10.45
C GLU A 155 -43.31 5.52 11.33
N GLN A 156 -42.58 5.98 12.35
CA GLN A 156 -43.18 6.78 13.43
C GLN A 156 -42.77 8.26 13.44
N VAL A 157 -41.51 8.58 13.11
CA VAL A 157 -40.93 9.89 13.47
C VAL A 157 -40.40 10.67 12.27
N ILE A 158 -39.85 10.00 11.25
CA ILE A 158 -39.20 10.68 10.12
C ILE A 158 -40.03 11.83 9.50
N PRO A 159 -41.34 11.68 9.21
CA PRO A 159 -42.13 12.80 8.67
C PRO A 159 -42.17 14.04 9.59
N SER A 160 -42.17 13.83 10.91
CA SER A 160 -42.15 14.91 11.89
C SER A 160 -40.77 15.58 11.98
N LEU A 161 -39.69 14.80 11.83
CA LEU A 161 -38.33 15.35 11.76
C LEU A 161 -38.13 16.19 10.50
N VAL A 162 -38.63 15.73 9.34
CA VAL A 162 -38.54 16.51 8.10
C VAL A 162 -39.28 17.84 8.23
N GLU A 163 -40.45 17.86 8.88
CA GLU A 163 -41.16 19.11 9.13
C GLU A 163 -40.43 20.02 10.12
N SER A 164 -39.79 19.48 11.17
CA SER A 164 -38.98 20.30 12.08
C SER A 164 -37.77 20.91 11.37
N TRP A 165 -37.09 20.14 10.51
CA TRP A 165 -35.98 20.65 9.70
C TRP A 165 -36.44 21.79 8.78
N TYR A 166 -37.57 21.63 8.08
CA TYR A 166 -38.12 22.70 7.24
C TYR A 166 -38.38 23.99 8.05
N GLN A 167 -38.96 23.86 9.24
CA GLN A 167 -39.24 25.01 10.10
C GLN A 167 -37.97 25.69 10.61
N ILE A 168 -36.95 24.91 10.99
CA ILE A 168 -35.64 25.41 11.42
C ILE A 168 -34.96 26.17 10.27
N LEU A 169 -34.89 25.55 9.09
CA LEU A 169 -34.28 26.12 7.89
C LEU A 169 -34.92 27.46 7.49
N GLY A 170 -36.26 27.56 7.58
CA GLY A 170 -36.97 28.80 7.26
C GLY A 170 -36.90 29.88 8.35
N ALA A 171 -36.82 29.50 9.63
CA ALA A 171 -36.81 30.45 10.74
C ALA A 171 -35.44 31.12 10.95
N TYR A 172 -34.35 30.38 10.70
CA TYR A 172 -33.01 30.82 11.06
C TYR A 172 -32.12 31.28 9.91
N GLN A 173 -32.59 31.18 8.66
CA GLN A 173 -31.84 31.52 7.45
C GLN A 173 -31.11 32.89 7.52
N GLN A 174 -31.73 33.92 8.11
CA GLN A 174 -31.14 35.26 8.22
C GLN A 174 -30.53 35.58 9.58
N SER A 175 -30.91 34.84 10.64
CA SER A 175 -30.57 35.22 12.02
C SER A 175 -29.44 34.37 12.62
N HIS A 176 -29.35 33.09 12.24
CA HIS A 176 -28.33 32.15 12.73
C HIS A 176 -27.90 31.21 11.59
N PRO A 177 -26.99 31.66 10.70
CA PRO A 177 -26.51 30.86 9.58
C PRO A 177 -25.90 29.52 10.02
N GLU A 178 -25.10 29.52 11.10
CA GLU A 178 -24.47 28.30 11.66
C GLU A 178 -25.47 27.18 11.97
N ILE A 179 -26.63 27.52 12.54
CA ILE A 179 -27.69 26.54 12.85
C ILE A 179 -28.34 26.03 11.57
N THR A 180 -28.45 26.89 10.56
CA THR A 180 -29.01 26.54 9.26
C THR A 180 -28.07 25.58 8.52
N CYS A 181 -26.75 25.84 8.52
CA CYS A 181 -25.71 24.94 8.01
C CYS A 181 -25.77 23.57 8.69
N GLN A 182 -25.75 23.51 10.04
CA GLN A 182 -25.89 22.24 10.77
C GLN A 182 -27.18 21.50 10.42
N CYS A 183 -28.28 22.21 10.17
CA CYS A 183 -29.53 21.59 9.78
C CYS A 183 -29.46 21.02 8.36
N LEU A 184 -28.74 21.68 7.44
CA LEU A 184 -28.49 21.18 6.07
C LEU A 184 -27.62 19.92 6.08
N GLU A 185 -26.57 19.89 6.91
CA GLU A 185 -25.73 18.70 7.14
C GLU A 185 -26.57 17.50 7.63
N VAL A 186 -27.43 17.73 8.64
CA VAL A 186 -28.35 16.70 9.16
C VAL A 186 -29.29 16.19 8.07
N VAL A 187 -29.87 17.09 7.27
CA VAL A 187 -30.74 16.69 6.16
C VAL A 187 -29.95 15.84 5.16
N GLY A 188 -28.72 16.26 4.80
CA GLY A 188 -27.83 15.52 3.90
C GLY A 188 -27.55 14.09 4.38
N ALA A 189 -27.13 13.93 5.64
CA ALA A 189 -26.84 12.61 6.22
C ALA A 189 -28.07 11.66 6.20
N TYR A 190 -29.25 12.18 6.57
CA TYR A 190 -30.47 11.39 6.68
C TYR A 190 -31.08 11.04 5.31
N VAL A 191 -30.89 11.87 4.28
CA VAL A 191 -31.42 11.66 2.92
C VAL A 191 -31.07 10.26 2.39
N SER A 192 -29.89 9.75 2.73
CA SER A 192 -29.37 8.46 2.28
C SER A 192 -30.28 7.26 2.60
N TRP A 193 -31.12 7.34 3.65
CA TRP A 193 -31.93 6.20 4.12
C TRP A 193 -33.42 6.49 4.39
N ILE A 194 -33.89 7.74 4.35
CA ILE A 194 -35.34 8.05 4.52
C ILE A 194 -36.14 7.94 3.21
N ASP A 195 -37.44 8.23 3.19
CA ASP A 195 -38.20 8.36 1.93
C ASP A 195 -37.84 9.69 1.22
N LEU A 196 -37.46 9.62 -0.06
CA LEU A 196 -37.05 10.79 -0.83
C LEU A 196 -38.18 11.78 -1.07
N ASN A 197 -39.44 11.32 -1.16
CA ASN A 197 -40.58 12.20 -1.46
C ASN A 197 -40.83 13.25 -0.36
N LEU A 198 -40.35 12.99 0.86
CA LEU A 198 -40.44 13.92 1.97
C LEU A 198 -39.57 15.17 1.77
N ILE A 199 -38.47 15.06 1.03
CA ILE A 199 -37.50 16.14 0.81
C ILE A 199 -37.47 16.60 -0.66
N ALA A 200 -37.54 15.69 -1.64
CA ALA A 200 -37.52 16.03 -3.05
C ALA A 200 -38.91 16.47 -3.56
N ASN A 201 -39.47 17.52 -2.95
CA ASN A 201 -40.72 18.16 -3.35
C ASN A 201 -40.54 19.67 -3.55
N ASP A 202 -41.46 20.30 -4.28
CA ASP A 202 -41.37 21.73 -4.63
C ASP A 202 -41.20 22.63 -3.40
N ARG A 203 -41.83 22.29 -2.27
CA ARG A 203 -41.75 23.09 -1.04
C ARG A 203 -40.32 23.13 -0.50
N PHE A 204 -39.69 21.97 -0.33
CA PHE A 204 -38.36 21.87 0.26
C PHE A 204 -37.26 22.30 -0.71
N VAL A 205 -37.35 21.90 -1.99
CA VAL A 205 -36.34 22.23 -3.01
C VAL A 205 -36.28 23.75 -3.26
N ASN A 206 -37.41 24.44 -3.31
CA ASN A 206 -37.42 25.91 -3.44
C ASN A 206 -36.77 26.61 -2.23
N LEU A 207 -36.90 26.05 -1.01
CA LEU A 207 -36.21 26.58 0.16
C LEU A 207 -34.69 26.41 0.02
N LEU A 208 -34.20 25.24 -0.38
CA LEU A 208 -32.78 24.98 -0.62
C LEU A 208 -32.20 25.92 -1.68
N LEU A 209 -32.93 26.17 -2.77
CA LEU A 209 -32.50 27.11 -3.82
C LEU A 209 -32.43 28.56 -3.34
N SER A 210 -33.36 28.96 -2.47
CA SER A 210 -33.31 30.27 -1.83
C SER A 210 -32.09 30.41 -0.91
N GLN A 211 -31.69 29.32 -0.24
CA GLN A 211 -30.51 29.27 0.62
C GLN A 211 -29.21 29.22 -0.19
N MET A 212 -29.21 28.58 -1.36
CA MET A 212 -28.09 28.66 -2.31
C MET A 212 -27.80 30.08 -2.81
N SER A 213 -28.78 30.99 -2.70
CA SER A 213 -28.61 32.41 -3.06
C SER A 213 -28.07 33.26 -1.90
N VAL A 214 -27.79 32.66 -0.73
CA VAL A 214 -27.25 33.32 0.46
C VAL A 214 -25.81 32.90 0.66
N GLU A 215 -24.87 33.87 0.69
CA GLU A 215 -23.42 33.62 0.78
C GLU A 215 -23.03 32.64 1.90
N ASP A 216 -23.52 32.86 3.13
CA ASP A 216 -23.16 32.00 4.28
C ASP A 216 -23.72 30.56 4.22
N LEU A 217 -24.70 30.28 3.35
CA LEU A 217 -25.46 29.02 3.34
C LEU A 217 -25.28 28.22 2.05
N ARG A 218 -24.71 28.84 1.01
CA ARG A 218 -24.76 28.32 -0.35
C ARG A 218 -24.01 27.01 -0.53
N GLU A 219 -22.90 26.84 0.16
CA GLU A 219 -22.08 25.63 0.13
C GLU A 219 -22.84 24.43 0.71
N GLU A 220 -23.35 24.56 1.93
CA GLU A 220 -24.10 23.49 2.62
C GLU A 220 -25.42 23.18 1.94
N ALA A 221 -26.09 24.18 1.36
CA ALA A 221 -27.29 23.95 0.56
C ALA A 221 -26.96 23.15 -0.72
N CYS A 222 -25.81 23.41 -1.34
CA CYS A 222 -25.32 22.68 -2.50
C CYS A 222 -24.96 21.22 -2.15
N ASP A 223 -24.26 20.99 -1.05
CA ASP A 223 -23.94 19.64 -0.57
C ASP A 223 -25.20 18.84 -0.21
N CYS A 224 -26.20 19.50 0.40
CA CYS A 224 -27.50 18.88 0.67
C CYS A 224 -28.21 18.42 -0.62
N LEU A 225 -28.18 19.25 -1.69
CA LEU A 225 -28.68 18.85 -3.00
C LEU A 225 -27.87 17.70 -3.62
N PHE A 226 -26.56 17.66 -3.40
CA PHE A 226 -25.70 16.57 -3.85
C PHE A 226 -26.09 15.24 -3.21
N GLU A 227 -26.38 15.22 -1.90
CA GLU A 227 -26.87 14.01 -1.22
C GLU A 227 -28.24 13.54 -1.75
N ILE A 228 -29.14 14.48 -2.07
CA ILE A 228 -30.41 14.18 -2.76
C ILE A 228 -30.15 13.51 -4.12
N VAL A 229 -29.15 14.01 -4.86
CA VAL A 229 -28.72 13.44 -6.15
C VAL A 229 -27.95 12.14 -6.00
N ASN A 230 -27.32 11.81 -4.87
CA ASN A 230 -26.59 10.54 -4.71
C ASN A 230 -27.46 9.38 -4.22
N LYS A 231 -28.63 9.67 -3.68
CA LYS A 231 -29.53 8.64 -3.18
C LYS A 231 -29.89 7.58 -4.22
N GLY A 232 -29.79 6.31 -3.86
CA GLY A 232 -30.16 5.19 -4.73
C GLY A 232 -31.66 5.14 -5.02
N MET A 233 -32.04 5.07 -6.30
CA MET A 233 -33.44 4.91 -6.75
C MET A 233 -33.51 4.24 -8.14
N ASP A 234 -34.72 4.00 -8.65
CA ASP A 234 -34.93 3.46 -10.00
C ASP A 234 -34.32 4.39 -11.07
N PRO A 235 -33.63 3.85 -12.10
CA PRO A 235 -33.00 4.67 -13.14
C PRO A 235 -33.90 5.69 -13.85
N THR A 236 -35.17 5.35 -14.08
CA THR A 236 -36.11 6.23 -14.80
C THR A 236 -36.48 7.43 -13.93
N ASP A 237 -36.78 7.17 -12.65
CA ASP A 237 -37.14 8.21 -11.70
C ASP A 237 -35.91 9.05 -11.33
N LYS A 238 -34.72 8.45 -11.28
CA LYS A 238 -33.45 9.17 -11.12
C LYS A 238 -33.22 10.17 -12.24
N THR A 239 -33.45 9.76 -13.49
CA THR A 239 -33.29 10.63 -14.67
C THR A 239 -34.25 11.82 -14.60
N LYS A 240 -35.52 11.60 -14.21
CA LYS A 240 -36.50 12.68 -14.04
C LYS A 240 -36.14 13.65 -12.92
N LEU A 241 -35.67 13.13 -11.78
CA LEU A 241 -35.23 13.94 -10.64
C LEU A 241 -34.09 14.87 -11.05
N VAL A 242 -33.06 14.33 -11.69
CA VAL A 242 -31.89 15.11 -12.14
C VAL A 242 -32.30 16.15 -13.18
N GLU A 243 -33.13 15.79 -14.17
CA GLU A 243 -33.63 16.76 -15.17
C GLU A 243 -34.43 17.90 -14.53
N SER A 244 -35.33 17.57 -13.59
CA SER A 244 -36.13 18.56 -12.85
C SER A 244 -35.22 19.52 -12.08
N LEU A 245 -34.27 18.97 -11.31
CA LEU A 245 -33.33 19.79 -10.53
C LEU A 245 -32.44 20.66 -11.42
N CYS A 246 -31.96 20.13 -12.55
CA CYS A 246 -31.19 20.90 -13.53
C CYS A 246 -31.98 22.10 -14.07
N GLN A 247 -33.26 21.89 -14.44
CA GLN A 247 -34.11 22.96 -14.96
C GLN A 247 -34.30 24.08 -13.93
N VAL A 248 -34.52 23.71 -12.66
CA VAL A 248 -34.73 24.71 -11.62
C VAL A 248 -33.42 25.46 -11.31
N LEU A 249 -32.28 24.76 -11.19
CA LEU A 249 -30.96 25.41 -11.00
C LEU A 249 -30.61 26.35 -12.15
N GLN A 250 -30.87 25.93 -13.39
CA GLN A 250 -30.67 26.78 -14.57
C GLN A 250 -31.57 28.01 -14.54
N SER A 251 -32.85 27.87 -14.15
CA SER A 251 -33.78 28.99 -14.05
C SER A 251 -33.41 29.99 -12.94
N ALA A 252 -32.76 29.51 -11.89
CA ALA A 252 -32.25 30.32 -10.79
C ALA A 252 -30.92 31.01 -11.11
N GLY A 253 -30.26 30.67 -12.24
CA GLY A 253 -29.05 31.34 -12.71
C GLY A 253 -27.72 30.72 -12.27
N PHE A 254 -27.73 29.58 -11.55
CA PHE A 254 -26.51 28.95 -11.03
C PHE A 254 -25.58 28.33 -12.09
N PHE A 255 -26.00 28.28 -13.36
CA PHE A 255 -25.20 27.70 -14.46
C PHE A 255 -24.26 28.73 -15.11
N ASN A 256 -24.26 29.99 -14.65
CA ASN A 256 -23.37 31.04 -15.14
C ASN A 256 -21.99 30.96 -14.46
N VAL A 257 -21.29 29.83 -14.64
CA VAL A 257 -20.00 29.52 -13.98
C VAL A 257 -18.95 30.63 -14.20
N ASP A 258 -18.87 31.19 -15.41
CA ASP A 258 -17.89 32.23 -15.75
C ASP A 258 -18.08 33.57 -15.00
N GLN A 259 -19.24 33.77 -14.37
CA GLN A 259 -19.55 34.99 -13.59
C GLN A 259 -19.42 34.79 -12.09
N GLU A 260 -19.15 33.56 -11.64
CA GLU A 260 -19.04 33.22 -10.23
C GLU A 260 -17.59 33.40 -9.79
N GLU A 261 -17.36 34.34 -8.88
CA GLU A 261 -16.02 34.63 -8.34
C GLU A 261 -15.69 33.79 -7.09
N ASP A 262 -16.69 33.16 -6.49
CA ASP A 262 -16.58 32.33 -5.30
C ASP A 262 -16.13 30.89 -5.65
N VAL A 263 -14.82 30.66 -5.54
CA VAL A 263 -14.18 29.38 -5.86
C VAL A 263 -14.64 28.26 -4.92
N ASP A 264 -14.86 28.55 -3.63
CA ASP A 264 -15.29 27.55 -2.64
C ASP A 264 -16.70 27.04 -2.96
N PHE A 265 -17.62 27.95 -3.29
CA PHE A 265 -18.93 27.56 -3.79
C PHE A 265 -18.85 26.81 -5.13
N LEU A 266 -18.04 27.25 -6.09
CA LEU A 266 -17.86 26.55 -7.35
C LEU A 266 -17.28 25.14 -7.16
N ALA A 267 -16.43 24.92 -6.16
CA ALA A 267 -15.92 23.60 -5.80
C ALA A 267 -17.05 22.68 -5.28
N LYS A 268 -18.03 23.22 -4.54
CA LYS A 268 -19.23 22.48 -4.09
C LYS A 268 -20.20 22.25 -5.26
N PHE A 269 -20.40 23.25 -6.10
CA PHE A 269 -21.26 23.18 -7.27
C PHE A 269 -20.75 22.20 -8.33
N SER A 270 -19.44 22.16 -8.57
CA SER A 270 -18.81 21.19 -9.49
C SER A 270 -18.99 19.75 -9.01
N ARG A 271 -18.94 19.50 -7.68
CA ARG A 271 -19.29 18.19 -7.09
C ARG A 271 -20.75 17.82 -7.32
N LEU A 272 -21.68 18.78 -7.17
CA LEU A 272 -23.10 18.57 -7.49
C LEU A 272 -23.29 18.18 -8.97
N VAL A 273 -22.69 18.93 -9.89
CA VAL A 273 -22.76 18.65 -11.34
C VAL A 273 -22.13 17.28 -11.66
N ASN A 274 -21.00 16.94 -11.03
CA ASN A 274 -20.38 15.63 -11.15
C ASN A 274 -21.34 14.50 -10.70
N GLY A 275 -21.96 14.65 -9.53
CA GLY A 275 -22.94 13.68 -9.00
C GLY A 275 -24.17 13.51 -9.91
N MET A 276 -24.67 14.60 -10.50
CA MET A 276 -25.75 14.56 -11.49
C MET A 276 -25.33 13.78 -12.73
N GLY A 277 -24.16 14.08 -13.29
CA GLY A 277 -23.64 13.40 -14.47
C GLY A 277 -23.41 11.91 -14.25
N GLN A 278 -22.76 11.54 -13.14
CA GLN A 278 -22.53 10.14 -12.77
C GLN A 278 -23.85 9.38 -12.54
N SER A 279 -24.82 10.02 -11.89
CA SER A 279 -26.17 9.46 -11.72
C SER A 279 -26.87 9.18 -13.06
N LEU A 280 -26.73 10.07 -14.03
CA LEU A 280 -27.26 9.87 -15.39
C LEU A 280 -26.54 8.74 -16.14
N VAL A 281 -25.21 8.64 -16.03
CA VAL A 281 -24.42 7.54 -16.63
C VAL A 281 -24.83 6.20 -16.03
N LEU A 282 -24.98 6.11 -14.70
CA LEU A 282 -25.41 4.90 -14.01
C LEU A 282 -26.83 4.51 -14.43
N SER A 283 -27.73 5.48 -14.54
CA SER A 283 -29.11 5.26 -14.97
C SER A 283 -29.16 4.74 -16.41
N TRP A 284 -28.45 5.38 -17.33
CA TRP A 284 -28.31 4.94 -18.72
C TRP A 284 -27.75 3.52 -18.79
N THR A 285 -26.68 3.21 -18.05
CA THR A 285 -26.03 1.90 -18.07
C THR A 285 -26.96 0.79 -17.60
N LYS A 286 -27.75 1.03 -16.55
CA LYS A 286 -28.75 0.08 -16.04
C LYS A 286 -29.89 -0.12 -17.03
N LEU A 287 -30.43 0.95 -17.62
CA LEU A 287 -31.53 0.90 -18.59
C LEU A 287 -31.11 0.22 -19.90
N ALA A 288 -29.92 0.52 -20.41
CA ALA A 288 -29.36 -0.09 -21.60
C ALA A 288 -29.16 -1.60 -21.44
N LYS A 289 -28.66 -2.04 -20.27
CA LYS A 289 -28.54 -3.48 -19.93
C LYS A 289 -29.89 -4.14 -19.69
N GLY A 290 -30.87 -3.40 -19.16
CA GLY A 290 -32.24 -3.86 -18.92
C GLY A 290 -33.09 -3.98 -20.20
N GLY A 291 -32.61 -3.46 -21.33
CA GLY A 291 -33.30 -3.57 -22.63
C GLY A 291 -34.39 -2.51 -22.87
N ASP A 292 -34.55 -1.52 -21.99
CA ASP A 292 -35.48 -0.40 -22.23
C ASP A 292 -34.82 0.67 -23.11
N VAL A 293 -34.95 0.48 -24.43
CA VAL A 293 -34.31 1.34 -25.43
C VAL A 293 -34.79 2.78 -25.35
N LYS A 294 -36.08 3.01 -25.01
CA LYS A 294 -36.65 4.37 -25.00
C LYS A 294 -36.16 5.14 -23.78
N ALA A 295 -36.27 4.55 -22.59
CA ALA A 295 -35.78 5.18 -21.37
C ALA A 295 -34.26 5.39 -21.41
N ALA A 296 -33.51 4.43 -21.97
CA ALA A 296 -32.07 4.59 -22.17
C ALA A 296 -31.75 5.75 -23.13
N ALA A 297 -32.49 5.92 -24.23
CA ALA A 297 -32.28 7.05 -25.14
C ALA A 297 -32.62 8.42 -24.50
N GLU A 298 -33.63 8.46 -23.62
CA GLU A 298 -33.97 9.67 -22.84
C GLU A 298 -32.86 10.02 -21.84
N ALA A 299 -32.35 9.03 -21.09
CA ALA A 299 -31.22 9.22 -20.18
C ALA A 299 -29.93 9.64 -20.90
N LEU A 300 -29.68 9.10 -22.11
CA LEU A 300 -28.53 9.51 -22.93
C LEU A 300 -28.66 10.97 -23.40
N ARG A 301 -29.85 11.40 -23.83
CA ARG A 301 -30.08 12.79 -24.23
C ARG A 301 -29.91 13.74 -23.05
N ALA A 302 -30.45 13.38 -21.88
CA ALA A 302 -30.26 14.10 -20.64
C ALA A 302 -28.76 14.28 -20.36
N LEU A 303 -27.99 13.20 -20.41
CA LEU A 303 -26.54 13.22 -20.25
C LEU A 303 -25.81 14.15 -21.23
N GLU A 304 -26.09 14.02 -22.54
CA GLU A 304 -25.45 14.82 -23.59
C GLU A 304 -25.68 16.33 -23.44
N THR A 305 -26.86 16.73 -22.96
CA THR A 305 -27.17 18.16 -22.74
C THR A 305 -26.34 18.80 -21.62
N LYS A 306 -25.68 18.01 -20.77
CA LYS A 306 -24.84 18.48 -19.63
C LYS A 306 -23.35 18.49 -19.96
N VAL A 307 -22.95 17.95 -21.11
CA VAL A 307 -21.55 17.93 -21.57
C VAL A 307 -20.95 19.34 -21.72
N PRO A 308 -21.67 20.37 -22.22
CA PRO A 308 -21.10 21.72 -22.28
C PRO A 308 -20.73 22.28 -20.90
N LEU A 309 -21.57 22.05 -19.88
CA LEU A 309 -21.29 22.48 -18.51
C LEU A 309 -20.10 21.71 -17.92
N LEU A 310 -20.02 20.41 -18.19
CA LEU A 310 -18.85 19.60 -17.83
C LEU A 310 -17.56 20.16 -18.45
N LEU A 311 -17.60 20.56 -19.71
CA LEU A 311 -16.43 21.13 -20.40
C LEU A 311 -16.02 22.48 -19.81
N GLN A 312 -16.98 23.34 -19.47
CA GLN A 312 -16.71 24.61 -18.80
C GLN A 312 -16.01 24.41 -17.46
N LEU A 313 -16.52 23.51 -16.62
CA LEU A 313 -15.92 23.19 -15.32
C LEU A 313 -14.56 22.48 -15.45
N LEU A 314 -14.36 21.65 -16.47
CA LEU A 314 -13.09 20.94 -16.70
C LEU A 314 -11.96 21.89 -17.12
N VAL A 315 -12.27 23.00 -17.81
CA VAL A 315 -11.28 23.97 -18.30
C VAL A 315 -11.05 25.11 -17.31
N HIS A 316 -11.81 25.16 -16.22
CA HIS A 316 -11.71 26.20 -15.19
C HIS A 316 -10.27 26.33 -14.67
N ASP A 317 -9.81 27.55 -14.40
CA ASP A 317 -8.39 27.80 -14.07
C ASP A 317 -7.97 27.10 -12.76
N ASP A 318 -8.84 27.09 -11.75
CA ASP A 318 -8.65 26.32 -10.51
C ASP A 318 -8.72 24.79 -10.74
N ASP A 319 -7.67 24.08 -10.31
CA ASP A 319 -7.52 22.64 -10.50
C ASP A 319 -8.46 21.80 -9.62
N ASP A 320 -8.90 22.29 -8.45
CA ASP A 320 -9.82 21.55 -7.59
C ASP A 320 -11.22 21.47 -8.22
N ILE A 321 -11.68 22.58 -8.83
CA ILE A 321 -12.92 22.60 -9.62
C ILE A 321 -12.84 21.61 -10.77
N SER A 322 -11.72 21.58 -11.49
CA SER A 322 -11.51 20.62 -12.57
C SER A 322 -11.42 19.18 -12.07
N ALA A 323 -10.76 18.91 -10.95
CA ALA A 323 -10.61 17.58 -10.38
C ALA A 323 -11.98 16.99 -9.99
N ASN A 324 -12.86 17.81 -9.41
CA ASN A 324 -14.20 17.39 -9.01
C ASN A 324 -15.07 16.86 -10.17
N ILE A 325 -14.83 17.32 -11.42
CA ILE A 325 -15.63 16.91 -12.59
C ILE A 325 -15.03 15.73 -13.38
N VAL A 326 -13.79 15.32 -13.07
CA VAL A 326 -13.09 14.22 -13.77
C VAL A 326 -13.91 12.93 -13.74
N GLY A 327 -14.56 12.62 -12.61
CA GLY A 327 -15.35 11.39 -12.44
C GLY A 327 -16.46 11.27 -13.48
N PHE A 328 -17.25 12.33 -13.65
CA PHE A 328 -18.29 12.42 -14.66
C PHE A 328 -17.69 12.34 -16.07
N CYS A 329 -16.60 13.06 -16.36
CA CYS A 329 -15.96 12.98 -17.68
C CYS A 329 -15.52 11.55 -18.03
N TYR A 330 -14.89 10.86 -17.08
CA TYR A 330 -14.44 9.49 -17.24
C TYR A 330 -15.59 8.52 -17.51
N ASP A 331 -16.67 8.64 -16.74
CA ASP A 331 -17.87 7.80 -16.89
C ASP A 331 -18.59 8.08 -18.21
N TYR A 332 -18.65 9.33 -18.64
CA TYR A 332 -19.18 9.72 -19.95
C TYR A 332 -18.38 9.11 -21.11
N LEU A 333 -17.04 9.16 -21.05
CA LEU A 333 -16.18 8.51 -22.06
C LEU A 333 -16.42 6.99 -22.14
N ASN A 334 -16.72 6.34 -21.01
CA ASN A 334 -17.10 4.92 -20.98
C ASN A 334 -18.44 4.63 -21.67
N VAL A 335 -19.41 5.56 -21.59
CA VAL A 335 -20.67 5.49 -22.34
C VAL A 335 -20.40 5.62 -23.83
N LEU A 336 -19.61 6.62 -24.26
CA LEU A 336 -19.29 6.85 -25.67
C LEU A 336 -18.64 5.63 -26.34
N LYS A 337 -17.78 4.91 -25.61
CA LYS A 337 -17.19 3.66 -26.08
C LYS A 337 -18.23 2.59 -26.43
N GLN A 338 -19.34 2.54 -25.71
CA GLN A 338 -20.39 1.52 -25.88
C GLN A 338 -21.38 1.89 -27.00
N VAL A 339 -21.67 3.18 -27.16
CA VAL A 339 -22.73 3.68 -28.06
C VAL A 339 -22.28 3.72 -29.53
N ARG A 340 -20.97 3.64 -29.83
CA ARG A 340 -20.40 3.61 -31.21
C ARG A 340 -21.01 4.68 -32.14
N TYR A 341 -21.23 5.91 -31.66
CA TYR A 341 -21.81 6.99 -32.47
C TYR A 341 -20.75 7.92 -33.08
N THR A 342 -21.07 8.41 -34.28
CA THR A 342 -20.39 9.43 -35.09
C THR A 342 -20.59 10.85 -34.53
N LEU A 343 -20.16 11.11 -33.30
CA LEU A 343 -20.13 12.48 -32.75
C LEU A 343 -18.67 12.89 -32.49
N LEU A 344 -18.05 13.37 -33.57
CA LEU A 344 -16.66 13.86 -33.65
C LEU A 344 -16.45 15.23 -33.00
N VAL A 345 -17.50 15.96 -32.62
CA VAL A 345 -17.38 17.39 -32.28
C VAL A 345 -17.08 17.62 -30.80
N GLY A 346 -17.72 16.90 -29.86
CA GLY A 346 -17.45 17.07 -28.42
C GLY A 346 -16.14 16.42 -27.93
N ASN A 347 -15.67 15.35 -28.59
CA ASN A 347 -14.46 14.63 -28.16
C ASN A 347 -13.17 15.45 -28.37
N MET A 348 -13.14 16.33 -29.38
CA MET A 348 -11.99 17.19 -29.63
C MET A 348 -11.83 18.23 -28.53
N ASP A 349 -12.92 18.83 -28.08
CA ASP A 349 -12.88 19.86 -27.04
C ASP A 349 -12.48 19.27 -25.69
N VAL A 350 -13.03 18.10 -25.31
CA VAL A 350 -12.58 17.36 -24.10
C VAL A 350 -11.09 17.05 -24.18
N MET A 351 -10.64 16.56 -25.34
CA MET A 351 -9.24 16.17 -25.52
C MET A 351 -8.30 17.37 -25.44
N LEU A 352 -8.64 18.50 -26.08
CA LEU A 352 -7.85 19.73 -26.00
C LEU A 352 -7.87 20.32 -24.59
N ALA A 353 -9.01 20.26 -23.89
CA ALA A 353 -9.12 20.65 -22.49
C ALA A 353 -8.17 19.85 -21.59
N VAL A 354 -8.21 18.52 -21.68
CA VAL A 354 -7.30 17.62 -20.94
C VAL A 354 -5.84 17.89 -21.28
N MET A 355 -5.52 18.10 -22.57
CA MET A 355 -4.16 18.42 -23.00
C MET A 355 -3.67 19.75 -22.44
N LYS A 356 -4.53 20.78 -22.38
CA LYS A 356 -4.21 22.07 -21.77
C LYS A 356 -4.00 21.91 -20.27
N LYS A 357 -4.90 21.24 -19.55
CA LYS A 357 -4.81 21.05 -18.09
C LYS A 357 -3.61 20.21 -17.60
N LEU A 358 -2.90 19.55 -18.51
CA LEU A 358 -1.63 18.90 -18.18
C LEU A 358 -0.48 19.91 -18.04
N THR A 359 -0.61 21.17 -18.46
CA THR A 359 0.47 22.18 -18.33
C THR A 359 0.65 22.62 -16.90
N TYR A 360 1.91 22.80 -16.50
CA TYR A 360 2.22 23.50 -15.27
C TYR A 360 1.71 24.94 -15.34
N ASP A 361 1.25 25.46 -14.21
CA ASP A 361 0.88 26.87 -14.06
C ASP A 361 2.11 27.77 -14.00
N GLU A 362 1.92 29.04 -14.39
CA GLU A 362 2.99 30.04 -14.40
C GLU A 362 3.59 30.31 -13.01
N GLU A 363 2.79 30.10 -11.96
CA GLU A 363 3.13 30.36 -10.57
C GLU A 363 3.78 29.15 -9.86
N TYR A 364 3.91 28.02 -10.55
CA TYR A 364 4.41 26.79 -9.94
C TYR A 364 5.87 26.93 -9.45
N ASN A 365 6.12 26.53 -8.20
CA ASN A 365 7.43 26.65 -7.56
C ASN A 365 8.27 25.36 -7.65
N PHE A 366 9.18 25.29 -8.62
CA PHE A 366 10.11 24.16 -8.80
C PHE A 366 11.24 24.09 -7.74
N ASP A 367 11.43 25.13 -6.93
CA ASP A 367 12.46 25.13 -5.88
C ASP A 367 11.97 24.47 -4.58
N ASN A 368 10.65 24.44 -4.34
CA ASN A 368 10.00 23.79 -3.20
C ASN A 368 8.82 22.93 -3.66
N GLU A 369 9.11 21.77 -4.25
CA GLU A 369 8.11 20.86 -4.81
C GLU A 369 7.04 20.41 -3.79
N GLY A 370 7.38 20.29 -2.49
CA GLY A 370 6.42 20.32 -1.37
C GLY A 370 5.15 19.46 -1.52
N GLU A 371 4.03 19.99 -0.99
CA GLU A 371 2.70 19.38 -1.10
C GLU A 371 2.05 19.68 -2.45
N ASP A 372 2.31 20.87 -3.02
CA ASP A 372 1.73 21.31 -4.30
C ASP A 372 2.12 20.41 -5.48
N GLU A 373 3.38 19.95 -5.59
CA GLU A 373 3.77 18.97 -6.62
C GLU A 373 3.04 17.63 -6.40
N ALA A 374 2.87 17.20 -5.16
CA ALA A 374 2.20 15.94 -4.87
C ALA A 374 0.72 16.00 -5.30
N MET A 375 0.04 17.11 -5.00
CA MET A 375 -1.35 17.36 -5.43
C MET A 375 -1.44 17.42 -6.96
N PHE A 376 -0.57 18.18 -7.62
CA PHE A 376 -0.56 18.31 -9.07
C PHE A 376 -0.21 16.99 -9.79
N VAL A 377 0.70 16.18 -9.23
CA VAL A 377 1.00 14.84 -9.78
C VAL A 377 -0.20 13.90 -9.68
N GLU A 378 -0.95 13.92 -8.58
CA GLU A 378 -2.19 13.14 -8.45
C GLU A 378 -3.28 13.64 -9.41
N TYR A 379 -3.40 14.95 -9.58
CA TYR A 379 -4.31 15.53 -10.58
C TYR A 379 -3.91 15.15 -12.02
N ARG A 380 -2.63 15.23 -12.39
CA ARG A 380 -2.12 14.77 -13.70
C ARG A 380 -2.38 13.28 -13.94
N LYS A 381 -2.34 12.46 -12.89
CA LYS A 381 -2.69 11.03 -12.99
C LYS A 381 -4.18 10.83 -13.28
N GLN A 382 -5.06 11.65 -12.71
CA GLN A 382 -6.49 11.69 -13.06
C GLN A 382 -6.70 12.11 -14.52
N LEU A 383 -6.04 13.18 -14.98
CA LEU A 383 -6.10 13.63 -16.39
C LEU A 383 -5.55 12.57 -17.36
N LYS A 384 -4.46 11.89 -16.99
CA LYS A 384 -3.92 10.76 -17.76
C LYS A 384 -4.96 9.64 -17.90
N MET A 385 -5.73 9.33 -16.86
CA MET A 385 -6.81 8.35 -16.97
C MET A 385 -7.86 8.77 -17.99
N LEU A 386 -8.19 10.06 -18.10
CA LEU A 386 -9.07 10.56 -19.16
C LEU A 386 -8.44 10.39 -20.55
N LEU A 387 -7.15 10.70 -20.70
CA LEU A 387 -6.41 10.52 -21.96
C LEU A 387 -6.39 9.05 -22.40
N ASP A 388 -6.13 8.13 -21.48
CA ASP A 388 -6.15 6.69 -21.73
C ASP A 388 -7.56 6.20 -22.13
N ARG A 389 -8.62 6.81 -21.59
CA ARG A 389 -10.00 6.54 -22.02
C ARG A 389 -10.32 7.11 -23.39
N LEU A 390 -9.89 8.34 -23.68
CA LEU A 390 -9.99 8.96 -25.00
C LEU A 390 -9.31 8.09 -26.07
N ALA A 391 -8.13 7.54 -25.76
CA ALA A 391 -7.42 6.61 -26.64
C ALA A 391 -8.22 5.35 -26.97
N GLN A 392 -9.01 4.85 -26.01
CA GLN A 392 -9.89 3.68 -26.24
C GLN A 392 -11.13 4.02 -27.07
N VAL A 393 -11.61 5.26 -27.01
CA VAL A 393 -12.77 5.74 -27.76
C VAL A 393 -12.37 6.05 -29.21
N SER A 394 -11.31 6.84 -29.41
CA SER A 394 -10.81 7.22 -30.73
C SER A 394 -9.27 7.32 -30.75
N PRO A 395 -8.56 6.21 -31.03
CA PRO A 395 -7.10 6.21 -31.08
C PRO A 395 -6.50 7.14 -32.14
N ASP A 396 -7.14 7.21 -33.32
CA ASP A 396 -6.60 7.95 -34.47
C ASP A 396 -6.72 9.46 -34.26
N LEU A 397 -7.83 9.91 -33.66
CA LEU A 397 -8.05 11.31 -33.32
C LEU A 397 -7.08 11.80 -32.25
N LEU A 398 -6.84 10.97 -31.23
CA LEU A 398 -5.85 11.26 -30.19
C LEU A 398 -4.45 11.39 -30.77
N LEU A 399 -4.06 10.47 -31.64
CA LEU A 399 -2.76 10.48 -32.30
C LEU A 399 -2.58 11.74 -33.17
N GLU A 400 -3.60 12.14 -33.92
CA GLU A 400 -3.55 13.37 -34.73
C GLU A 400 -3.44 14.63 -33.85
N ALA A 401 -4.23 14.71 -32.78
CA ALA A 401 -4.23 15.87 -31.89
C ALA A 401 -2.91 16.01 -31.13
N VAL A 402 -2.39 14.92 -30.54
CA VAL A 402 -1.06 14.92 -29.91
C VAL A 402 0.00 15.27 -30.93
N GLY A 403 -0.04 14.68 -32.12
CA GLY A 403 0.92 14.98 -33.20
C GLY A 403 0.91 16.45 -33.60
N ARG A 404 -0.27 17.08 -33.64
CA ARG A 404 -0.41 18.51 -33.93
C ARG A 404 0.20 19.39 -32.84
N VAL A 405 -0.15 19.14 -31.57
CA VAL A 405 0.39 19.88 -30.42
C VAL A 405 1.92 19.71 -30.36
N PHE A 406 2.39 18.47 -30.46
CA PHE A 406 3.82 18.15 -30.43
C PHE A 406 4.60 18.86 -31.54
N ASN A 407 4.19 18.69 -32.81
CA ASN A 407 4.92 19.28 -33.93
C ASN A 407 4.92 20.81 -33.91
N ASN A 408 3.80 21.44 -33.55
CA ASN A 408 3.71 22.89 -33.44
C ASN A 408 4.64 23.43 -32.33
N THR A 409 4.66 22.79 -31.16
CA THR A 409 5.50 23.21 -30.04
C THR A 409 6.98 22.97 -30.34
N ILE A 410 7.35 21.80 -30.87
CA ILE A 410 8.75 21.49 -31.16
C ILE A 410 9.30 22.39 -32.27
N GLN A 411 8.53 22.79 -33.28
CA GLN A 411 9.03 23.74 -34.28
C GLN A 411 9.44 25.11 -33.69
N ARG A 412 8.83 25.51 -32.56
CA ARG A 412 9.07 26.80 -31.88
C ARG A 412 9.72 26.64 -30.51
N TRP A 413 10.35 25.49 -30.21
CA TRP A 413 10.81 25.15 -28.86
C TRP A 413 11.79 26.17 -28.26
N GLN A 414 12.54 26.88 -29.09
CA GLN A 414 13.51 27.89 -28.66
C GLN A 414 12.86 29.15 -28.05
N THR A 415 11.61 29.42 -28.43
CA THR A 415 10.84 30.59 -27.96
C THR A 415 9.65 30.20 -27.09
N ALA A 416 9.26 28.92 -27.08
CA ALA A 416 8.19 28.41 -26.24
C ALA A 416 8.61 28.39 -24.76
N SER A 417 7.65 28.52 -23.86
CA SER A 417 7.90 28.30 -22.43
C SER A 417 8.24 26.84 -22.18
N PHE A 418 8.95 26.56 -21.07
CA PHE A 418 9.29 25.18 -20.74
C PHE A 418 8.04 24.33 -20.46
N MET A 419 6.94 24.95 -19.99
CA MET A 419 5.67 24.28 -19.68
C MET A 419 5.04 23.69 -20.94
N GLU A 420 5.01 24.48 -22.03
CA GLU A 420 4.51 24.01 -23.32
C GLU A 420 5.39 22.88 -23.88
N VAL A 421 6.72 23.05 -23.81
CA VAL A 421 7.68 22.06 -24.32
C VAL A 421 7.60 20.76 -23.52
N GLU A 422 7.52 20.85 -22.19
CA GLU A 422 7.39 19.69 -21.30
C GLU A 422 6.12 18.92 -21.60
N VAL A 423 4.96 19.58 -21.67
CA VAL A 423 3.69 18.91 -21.99
C VAL A 423 3.69 18.30 -23.37
N ALA A 424 4.28 18.95 -24.38
CA ALA A 424 4.40 18.37 -25.70
C ALA A 424 5.15 17.03 -25.67
N ILE A 425 6.30 16.98 -24.98
CA ILE A 425 7.08 15.74 -24.83
C ILE A 425 6.31 14.72 -23.97
N ARG A 426 5.63 15.16 -22.91
CA ARG A 426 4.85 14.29 -22.02
C ARG A 426 3.63 13.68 -22.70
N LEU A 427 2.94 14.41 -23.57
CA LEU A 427 1.88 13.86 -24.41
C LEU A 427 2.41 12.74 -25.30
N LEU A 428 3.59 12.93 -25.91
CA LEU A 428 4.26 11.85 -26.64
C LEU A 428 4.62 10.68 -25.72
N TYR A 429 5.17 10.91 -24.54
CA TYR A 429 5.46 9.86 -23.54
C TYR A 429 4.21 9.02 -23.18
N MET A 430 3.08 9.69 -22.94
CA MET A 430 1.81 9.04 -22.56
C MET A 430 1.17 8.25 -23.69
N LEU A 431 1.35 8.64 -24.96
CA LEU A 431 0.85 7.86 -26.10
C LEU A 431 1.36 6.41 -26.10
N GLY A 432 2.55 6.17 -25.55
CA GLY A 432 3.15 4.83 -25.46
C GLY A 432 2.41 3.91 -24.48
N GLU A 433 1.67 4.46 -23.52
CA GLU A 433 0.79 3.67 -22.66
C GLU A 433 -0.63 3.61 -23.20
N ALA A 434 -1.13 4.74 -23.71
CA ALA A 434 -2.50 4.89 -24.16
C ALA A 434 -2.81 4.04 -25.41
N LEU A 435 -1.83 3.89 -26.31
CA LEU A 435 -1.96 3.10 -27.53
C LEU A 435 -1.35 1.70 -27.34
N PRO A 436 -2.14 0.62 -27.45
CA PRO A 436 -1.64 -0.74 -27.24
C PRO A 436 -0.56 -1.10 -28.26
N ALA A 437 0.60 -1.57 -27.76
CA ALA A 437 1.70 -2.02 -28.61
C ALA A 437 1.35 -3.35 -29.30
N SER A 438 1.43 -3.41 -30.62
CA SER A 438 1.29 -4.67 -31.35
C SER A 438 2.53 -5.55 -31.09
N HIS A 439 2.34 -6.76 -30.56
CA HIS A 439 3.45 -7.64 -30.16
C HIS A 439 4.49 -7.00 -29.23
N GLY A 440 4.07 -6.02 -28.43
CA GLY A 440 4.94 -5.30 -27.51
C GLY A 440 5.86 -4.27 -28.17
N ALA A 441 5.71 -3.93 -29.45
CA ALA A 441 6.47 -2.88 -30.10
C ALA A 441 5.56 -1.84 -30.78
N HIS A 442 5.70 -0.57 -30.40
CA HIS A 442 4.93 0.56 -30.96
C HIS A 442 5.28 0.88 -32.41
N PHE A 443 6.45 0.43 -32.86
CA PHE A 443 6.98 0.70 -34.20
C PHE A 443 6.86 -0.51 -35.14
N SER A 444 5.95 -1.43 -34.85
CA SER A 444 5.64 -2.58 -35.70
C SER A 444 4.13 -2.80 -35.72
N GLY A 445 3.57 -3.15 -36.89
CA GLY A 445 2.14 -3.38 -37.06
C GLY A 445 1.46 -2.33 -37.93
N ASP A 446 0.49 -1.60 -37.37
CA ASP A 446 -0.32 -0.60 -38.07
C ASP A 446 0.54 0.54 -38.66
N THR A 447 0.64 0.56 -39.99
CA THR A 447 1.51 1.47 -40.75
C THR A 447 1.25 2.94 -40.44
N ALA A 448 -0.02 3.35 -40.28
CA ALA A 448 -0.36 4.76 -40.06
C ALA A 448 0.10 5.23 -38.67
N LYS A 449 -0.17 4.42 -37.63
CA LYS A 449 0.22 4.72 -36.25
C LYS A 449 1.72 4.66 -36.05
N THR A 450 2.36 3.64 -36.62
CA THR A 450 3.81 3.49 -36.60
C THR A 450 4.47 4.68 -37.29
N SER A 451 3.99 5.12 -38.45
CA SER A 451 4.56 6.29 -39.16
C SER A 451 4.48 7.54 -38.31
N ALA A 452 3.32 7.87 -37.74
CA ALA A 452 3.14 9.08 -36.95
C ALA A 452 4.04 9.09 -35.69
N LEU A 453 4.13 7.96 -34.97
CA LEU A 453 5.03 7.83 -33.81
C LEU A 453 6.50 7.91 -34.23
N GLN A 454 6.89 7.31 -35.37
CA GLN A 454 8.25 7.44 -35.92
C GLN A 454 8.57 8.88 -36.28
N ASP A 455 7.65 9.61 -36.91
CA ASP A 455 7.84 11.01 -37.28
C ASP A 455 8.02 11.91 -36.06
N MET A 456 7.21 11.73 -35.01
CA MET A 456 7.37 12.45 -33.75
C MET A 456 8.70 12.11 -33.07
N MET A 457 9.08 10.83 -33.01
CA MET A 457 10.37 10.42 -32.43
C MET A 457 11.57 10.95 -33.22
N ARG A 458 11.53 10.89 -34.56
CA ARG A 458 12.55 11.49 -35.43
C ARG A 458 12.69 12.98 -35.15
N THR A 459 11.58 13.69 -35.00
CA THR A 459 11.55 15.12 -34.67
C THR A 459 12.12 15.38 -33.26
N LEU A 460 11.77 14.57 -32.26
CA LEU A 460 12.30 14.66 -30.89
C LEU A 460 13.82 14.54 -30.86
N VAL A 461 14.37 13.51 -31.50
CA VAL A 461 15.83 13.22 -31.45
C VAL A 461 16.68 14.12 -32.35
N SER A 462 16.07 14.85 -33.30
CA SER A 462 16.77 15.74 -34.24
C SER A 462 16.65 17.22 -33.91
N SER A 463 15.62 17.64 -33.18
CA SER A 463 15.30 19.05 -32.87
C SER A 463 16.27 19.76 -31.92
N GLY A 464 17.20 19.03 -31.29
CA GLY A 464 18.17 19.60 -30.35
C GLY A 464 17.64 19.84 -28.93
N LEU A 465 16.39 19.42 -28.65
CA LEU A 465 15.71 19.58 -27.35
C LEU A 465 16.49 19.06 -26.13
N SER A 466 17.37 18.07 -26.33
CA SER A 466 18.27 17.59 -25.28
C SER A 466 19.14 18.68 -24.62
N GLY A 467 19.32 19.84 -25.27
CA GLY A 467 20.06 20.99 -24.73
C GLY A 467 19.19 22.02 -23.99
N TYR A 468 17.90 21.75 -23.80
CA TYR A 468 17.00 22.65 -23.06
C TYR A 468 17.42 22.74 -21.59
N GLN A 469 17.43 23.95 -21.02
CA GLN A 469 18.05 24.19 -19.70
C GLN A 469 17.19 23.75 -18.52
N HIS A 470 15.87 23.72 -18.70
CA HIS A 470 14.93 23.40 -17.61
C HIS A 470 14.94 21.90 -17.28
N THR A 471 15.08 21.58 -15.99
CA THR A 471 15.21 20.21 -15.46
C THR A 471 14.03 19.31 -15.86
N SER A 472 12.79 19.81 -15.79
CA SER A 472 11.59 19.04 -16.14
C SER A 472 11.57 18.62 -17.62
N VAL A 473 11.99 19.50 -18.53
CA VAL A 473 12.07 19.18 -19.97
C VAL A 473 13.17 18.15 -20.23
N SER A 474 14.34 18.32 -19.60
CA SER A 474 15.45 17.37 -19.74
C SER A 474 15.09 15.98 -19.23
N LEU A 475 14.43 15.88 -18.07
CA LEU A 475 13.94 14.61 -17.54
C LEU A 475 12.93 13.97 -18.50
N GLU A 476 11.94 14.72 -18.96
CA GLU A 476 10.90 14.19 -19.84
C GLU A 476 11.44 13.74 -21.19
N PHE A 477 12.44 14.45 -21.72
CA PHE A 477 13.17 14.03 -22.92
C PHE A 477 13.81 12.64 -22.75
N PHE A 478 14.61 12.44 -21.70
CA PHE A 478 15.28 11.15 -21.48
C PHE A 478 14.29 10.02 -21.17
N GLU A 479 13.23 10.29 -20.41
CA GLU A 479 12.15 9.34 -20.15
C GLU A 479 11.48 8.87 -21.44
N THR A 480 11.15 9.81 -22.32
CA THR A 480 10.51 9.54 -23.61
C THR A 480 11.43 8.73 -24.52
N VAL A 481 12.70 9.11 -24.60
CA VAL A 481 13.73 8.37 -25.36
C VAL A 481 13.82 6.91 -24.92
N VAL A 482 13.88 6.65 -23.60
CA VAL A 482 14.05 5.29 -23.07
C VAL A 482 12.76 4.49 -23.11
N ARG A 483 11.60 5.13 -22.96
CA ARG A 483 10.30 4.48 -23.18
C ARG A 483 10.19 3.93 -24.60
N TYR A 484 10.62 4.73 -25.59
CA TYR A 484 10.61 4.37 -26.99
C TYR A 484 11.95 3.77 -27.46
N ASP A 485 12.69 3.07 -26.59
CA ASP A 485 13.99 2.46 -26.93
C ASP A 485 13.94 1.55 -28.18
N LYS A 486 12.80 0.89 -28.42
CA LYS A 486 12.56 0.06 -29.63
C LYS A 486 12.58 0.85 -30.94
N PHE A 487 12.40 2.17 -30.91
CA PHE A 487 12.57 3.05 -32.09
C PHE A 487 13.97 2.89 -32.69
N PHE A 488 14.99 2.84 -31.84
CA PHE A 488 16.39 2.76 -32.25
C PHE A 488 16.79 1.40 -32.83
N LEU A 489 15.96 0.36 -32.67
CA LEU A 489 16.14 -0.91 -33.36
C LEU A 489 15.74 -0.81 -34.85
N VAL A 490 14.77 0.07 -35.16
CA VAL A 490 14.29 0.34 -36.52
C VAL A 490 15.13 1.42 -37.19
N GLU A 491 15.53 2.44 -36.44
CA GLU A 491 16.35 3.56 -36.93
C GLU A 491 17.66 3.75 -36.12
N PRO A 492 18.65 2.85 -36.27
CA PRO A 492 19.90 2.91 -35.50
C PRO A 492 20.73 4.17 -35.76
N GLN A 493 20.52 4.87 -36.87
CA GLN A 493 21.26 6.09 -37.23
C GLN A 493 21.12 7.23 -36.19
N HIS A 494 20.07 7.20 -35.37
CA HIS A 494 19.83 8.22 -34.34
C HIS A 494 20.50 7.91 -32.99
N ILE A 495 21.04 6.69 -32.81
CA ILE A 495 21.71 6.26 -31.58
C ILE A 495 22.87 7.20 -31.18
N PRO A 496 23.80 7.59 -32.07
CA PRO A 496 24.98 8.37 -31.66
C PRO A 496 24.62 9.74 -31.05
N ASN A 497 23.63 10.44 -31.61
CA ASN A 497 23.23 11.75 -31.12
C ASN A 497 22.67 11.67 -29.68
N VAL A 498 21.79 10.69 -29.46
CA VAL A 498 21.15 10.48 -28.17
C VAL A 498 22.15 9.93 -27.15
N LEU A 499 23.03 9.02 -27.56
CA LEU A 499 24.12 8.51 -26.73
C LEU A 499 25.02 9.65 -26.24
N MET A 500 25.39 10.59 -27.11
CA MET A 500 26.17 11.76 -26.71
C MET A 500 25.43 12.63 -25.69
N SER A 501 24.10 12.79 -25.83
CA SER A 501 23.31 13.54 -24.84
C SER A 501 23.27 12.88 -23.46
N PHE A 502 23.32 11.55 -23.39
CA PHE A 502 23.48 10.84 -22.11
C PHE A 502 24.85 11.10 -21.48
N LEU A 503 25.91 11.10 -22.28
CA LEU A 503 27.29 11.10 -21.80
C LEU A 503 27.83 12.50 -21.46
N ASP A 504 27.25 13.59 -21.95
CA ASP A 504 27.76 14.94 -21.73
C ASP A 504 27.02 15.73 -20.63
N HIS A 505 27.20 17.06 -20.63
CA HIS A 505 26.59 18.00 -19.67
C HIS A 505 25.06 18.03 -19.71
N ARG A 506 24.42 17.44 -20.74
CA ARG A 506 22.96 17.33 -20.83
C ARG A 506 22.42 16.21 -19.94
N GLY A 507 23.20 15.16 -19.71
CA GLY A 507 22.77 13.93 -19.03
C GLY A 507 23.55 13.65 -17.74
N LEU A 508 24.48 12.69 -17.79
CA LEU A 508 25.24 12.22 -16.63
C LEU A 508 26.09 13.32 -15.95
N ARG A 509 26.35 14.42 -16.64
CA ARG A 509 27.10 15.58 -16.13
C ARG A 509 26.25 16.84 -15.99
N HIS A 510 24.94 16.69 -15.92
CA HIS A 510 24.00 17.80 -15.74
C HIS A 510 24.23 18.52 -14.41
N SER A 511 23.92 19.82 -14.34
CA SER A 511 24.10 20.65 -13.13
C SER A 511 23.22 20.18 -11.96
N SER A 512 21.97 19.84 -12.23
CA SER A 512 21.01 19.30 -11.26
C SER A 512 21.31 17.84 -10.86
N PRO A 513 21.47 17.53 -9.55
CA PRO A 513 21.62 16.16 -9.06
C PRO A 513 20.42 15.25 -9.39
N LYS A 514 19.19 15.80 -9.35
CA LYS A 514 17.95 15.07 -9.68
C LYS A 514 18.00 14.51 -11.11
N VAL A 515 18.48 15.32 -12.06
CA VAL A 515 18.67 14.90 -13.45
C VAL A 515 19.76 13.84 -13.56
N ARG A 516 20.95 14.06 -12.95
CA ARG A 516 22.06 13.09 -13.02
C ARG A 516 21.67 11.71 -12.49
N SER A 517 21.00 11.67 -11.35
CA SER A 517 20.55 10.41 -10.74
C SER A 517 19.58 9.67 -11.64
N ARG A 518 18.54 10.36 -12.13
CA ARG A 518 17.55 9.74 -13.01
C ARG A 518 18.16 9.29 -14.35
N VAL A 519 19.04 10.11 -14.91
CA VAL A 519 19.72 9.80 -16.18
C VAL A 519 20.67 8.62 -16.04
N ALA A 520 21.34 8.41 -14.89
CA ALA A 520 22.16 7.23 -14.65
C ALA A 520 21.36 5.92 -14.79
N TYR A 521 20.15 5.89 -14.21
CA TYR A 521 19.22 4.78 -14.37
C TYR A 521 18.75 4.61 -15.83
N LEU A 522 18.31 5.69 -16.46
CA LEU A 522 17.79 5.68 -17.83
C LEU A 522 18.85 5.25 -18.84
N PHE A 523 20.09 5.72 -18.69
CA PHE A 523 21.23 5.30 -19.50
C PHE A 523 21.48 3.79 -19.39
N SER A 524 21.45 3.25 -18.18
CA SER A 524 21.59 1.80 -17.96
C SER A 524 20.50 1.00 -18.67
N ARG A 525 19.25 1.45 -18.61
CA ARG A 525 18.13 0.81 -19.31
C ARG A 525 18.29 0.91 -20.83
N PHE A 526 18.66 2.07 -21.34
CA PHE A 526 18.89 2.31 -22.77
C PHE A 526 19.96 1.37 -23.34
N VAL A 527 21.09 1.25 -22.65
CA VAL A 527 22.19 0.36 -23.07
C VAL A 527 21.79 -1.12 -22.97
N LYS A 528 21.06 -1.52 -21.92
CA LYS A 528 20.57 -2.91 -21.79
C LYS A 528 19.70 -3.33 -22.97
N THR A 529 18.82 -2.46 -23.46
CA THR A 529 17.99 -2.77 -24.63
C THR A 529 18.81 -2.78 -25.92
N LEU A 530 19.69 -1.80 -26.11
CA LEU A 530 20.36 -1.56 -27.40
C LEU A 530 21.78 -2.14 -27.51
N HIS A 531 22.25 -2.93 -26.54
CA HIS A 531 23.64 -3.43 -26.47
C HIS A 531 24.18 -4.01 -27.79
N LYS A 532 23.34 -4.67 -28.60
CA LYS A 532 23.73 -5.24 -29.90
C LYS A 532 24.14 -4.19 -30.94
N HIS A 533 23.61 -2.97 -30.86
CA HIS A 533 23.94 -1.86 -31.75
C HIS A 533 25.03 -0.94 -31.18
N MET A 534 25.58 -1.27 -30.00
CA MET A 534 26.56 -0.43 -29.29
C MET A 534 28.02 -0.81 -29.54
N ASN A 535 28.29 -1.89 -30.28
CA ASN A 535 29.64 -2.47 -30.45
C ASN A 535 30.70 -1.45 -30.89
N SER A 536 30.37 -0.57 -31.84
CA SER A 536 31.30 0.46 -32.35
C SER A 536 31.58 1.59 -31.36
N PHE A 537 30.78 1.72 -30.30
CA PHE A 537 30.86 2.81 -29.33
C PHE A 537 31.41 2.36 -27.98
N ILE A 538 31.62 1.05 -27.74
CA ILE A 538 32.01 0.51 -26.43
C ILE A 538 33.24 1.22 -25.85
N GLU A 539 34.32 1.36 -26.62
CA GLU A 539 35.56 1.96 -26.11
C GLU A 539 35.39 3.45 -25.80
N ASP A 540 34.68 4.20 -26.65
CA ASP A 540 34.40 5.63 -26.41
C ASP A 540 33.51 5.80 -25.17
N ILE A 541 32.44 4.99 -25.04
CA ILE A 541 31.57 4.99 -23.86
C ILE A 541 32.37 4.70 -22.59
N LEU A 542 33.15 3.61 -22.58
CA LEU A 542 33.95 3.22 -21.40
C LEU A 542 34.97 4.30 -21.02
N SER A 543 35.57 4.98 -22.00
CA SER A 543 36.50 6.09 -21.74
C SER A 543 35.79 7.32 -21.13
N ARG A 544 34.57 7.62 -21.59
CA ARG A 544 33.78 8.79 -21.16
C ARG A 544 33.06 8.60 -19.83
N ILE A 545 32.97 7.38 -19.31
CA ILE A 545 32.40 7.12 -17.98
C ILE A 545 33.47 6.88 -16.92
N GLN A 546 34.75 6.86 -17.29
CA GLN A 546 35.84 6.46 -16.39
C GLN A 546 35.93 7.32 -15.12
N ASP A 547 35.79 8.64 -15.26
CA ASP A 547 35.73 9.62 -14.17
C ASP A 547 34.47 9.47 -13.30
N LEU A 548 33.40 8.88 -13.82
CA LEU A 548 32.17 8.61 -13.08
C LEU A 548 32.25 7.33 -12.22
N LEU A 549 33.26 6.50 -12.45
CA LEU A 549 33.47 5.22 -11.77
C LEU A 549 34.45 5.33 -10.59
N GLU A 550 34.93 6.52 -10.27
CA GLU A 550 35.88 6.75 -9.18
C GLU A 550 35.21 6.52 -7.82
N LEU A 551 35.91 5.77 -6.96
CA LEU A 551 35.52 5.58 -5.57
C LEU A 551 35.95 6.83 -4.80
N ALA A 552 35.00 7.66 -4.35
CA ALA A 552 35.30 8.87 -3.59
C ALA A 552 35.33 8.58 -2.09
N PRO A 553 36.51 8.48 -1.43
CA PRO A 553 36.57 8.40 0.02
C PRO A 553 36.16 9.75 0.65
N PRO A 554 35.61 9.73 1.88
CA PRO A 554 35.12 10.93 2.58
C PRO A 554 36.18 12.02 2.81
N GLU A 555 37.47 11.69 2.72
CA GLU A 555 38.60 12.58 3.04
C GLU A 555 38.88 13.66 1.98
N ASN A 556 38.43 13.50 0.73
CA ASN A 556 38.87 14.36 -0.37
C ASN A 556 38.15 15.72 -0.44
N GLY A 557 37.09 15.96 0.33
CA GLY A 557 36.37 17.24 0.38
C GLY A 557 35.65 17.66 -0.92
N PHE A 558 35.80 16.89 -2.00
CA PHE A 558 35.10 17.08 -3.26
C PHE A 558 33.89 16.13 -3.31
N PRO A 559 32.66 16.64 -3.46
CA PRO A 559 31.49 15.79 -3.63
C PRO A 559 31.61 15.02 -4.95
N ALA A 560 31.40 13.70 -4.90
CA ALA A 560 31.31 12.88 -6.10
C ALA A 560 30.19 13.42 -7.01
N LEU A 561 30.39 13.38 -8.32
CA LEU A 561 29.40 13.88 -9.27
C LEU A 561 28.10 13.05 -9.21
N LEU A 562 28.25 11.73 -9.06
CA LEU A 562 27.16 10.77 -8.89
C LEU A 562 27.15 10.24 -7.47
N THR A 563 25.96 9.92 -6.97
CA THR A 563 25.82 9.20 -5.70
C THR A 563 26.28 7.75 -5.85
N SER A 564 26.60 7.08 -4.74
CA SER A 564 26.96 5.65 -4.76
C SER A 564 25.87 4.79 -5.40
N ASP A 565 24.59 5.11 -5.18
CA ASP A 565 23.49 4.37 -5.79
C ASP A 565 23.43 4.58 -7.31
N ASP A 566 23.68 5.79 -7.79
CA ASP A 566 23.73 6.09 -9.22
C ASP A 566 24.92 5.39 -9.90
N GLN A 567 26.08 5.35 -9.23
CA GLN A 567 27.27 4.65 -9.72
C GLN A 567 27.00 3.15 -9.94
N LEU A 568 26.13 2.51 -9.15
CA LEU A 568 25.72 1.11 -9.40
C LEU A 568 25.18 0.94 -10.83
N PHE A 569 24.37 1.88 -11.33
CA PHE A 569 23.85 1.81 -12.70
C PHE A 569 24.97 1.94 -13.73
N ILE A 570 25.97 2.77 -13.48
CA ILE A 570 27.11 2.96 -14.40
C ILE A 570 28.00 1.73 -14.43
N PHE A 571 28.33 1.13 -13.27
CA PHE A 571 29.04 -0.15 -13.19
C PHE A 571 28.27 -1.28 -13.86
N GLU A 572 26.95 -1.35 -13.68
CA GLU A 572 26.12 -2.32 -14.39
C GLU A 572 26.23 -2.13 -15.90
N THR A 573 26.16 -0.89 -16.37
CA THR A 573 26.23 -0.53 -17.79
C THR A 573 27.57 -0.92 -18.40
N ALA A 574 28.67 -0.60 -17.72
CA ALA A 574 30.01 -1.03 -18.13
C ALA A 574 30.11 -2.56 -18.21
N GLY A 575 29.57 -3.27 -17.23
CA GLY A 575 29.48 -4.73 -17.24
C GLY A 575 28.71 -5.28 -18.43
N VAL A 576 27.52 -4.73 -18.72
CA VAL A 576 26.68 -5.16 -19.86
C VAL A 576 27.40 -4.95 -21.19
N LEU A 577 28.04 -3.79 -21.40
CA LEU A 577 28.79 -3.47 -22.62
C LEU A 577 29.96 -4.43 -22.84
N ILE A 578 30.75 -4.72 -21.80
CA ILE A 578 31.90 -5.64 -21.90
C ILE A 578 31.43 -7.07 -22.22
N VAL A 579 30.40 -7.56 -21.53
CA VAL A 579 29.92 -8.94 -21.67
C VAL A 579 29.26 -9.19 -23.02
N HIS A 580 28.42 -8.26 -23.48
CA HIS A 580 27.66 -8.42 -24.72
C HIS A 580 28.38 -7.89 -25.96
N GLY A 581 29.51 -7.20 -25.78
CA GLY A 581 30.32 -6.73 -26.91
C GLY A 581 30.84 -7.86 -27.80
N GLU A 582 30.92 -7.62 -29.10
CA GLU A 582 31.51 -8.53 -30.09
C GLU A 582 33.06 -8.50 -30.03
N SER A 583 33.62 -8.99 -28.92
CA SER A 583 35.07 -9.10 -28.73
C SER A 583 35.50 -10.49 -28.22
N PRO A 584 36.76 -10.92 -28.48
CA PRO A 584 37.29 -12.18 -27.95
C PRO A 584 37.29 -12.21 -26.41
N ALA A 585 37.21 -13.42 -25.84
CA ALA A 585 37.19 -13.63 -24.39
C ALA A 585 38.37 -12.95 -23.67
N GLU A 586 39.57 -13.00 -24.24
CA GLU A 586 40.78 -12.36 -23.70
C GLU A 586 40.61 -10.84 -23.58
N ARG A 587 39.98 -10.20 -24.56
CA ARG A 587 39.73 -8.75 -24.55
C ARG A 587 38.65 -8.40 -23.51
N LYS A 588 37.58 -9.20 -23.42
CA LYS A 588 36.53 -9.03 -22.39
C LYS A 588 37.10 -9.16 -20.99
N GLN A 589 37.96 -10.15 -20.76
CA GLN A 589 38.67 -10.34 -19.51
C GLN A 589 39.57 -9.14 -19.18
N ALA A 590 40.33 -8.63 -20.15
CA ALA A 590 41.20 -7.47 -19.95
C ALA A 590 40.41 -6.20 -19.58
N LEU A 591 39.29 -5.94 -20.25
CA LEU A 591 38.40 -4.81 -19.96
C LEU A 591 37.74 -4.95 -18.58
N MET A 592 37.22 -6.14 -18.25
CA MET A 592 36.62 -6.40 -16.93
C MET A 592 37.64 -6.27 -15.80
N ARG A 593 38.87 -6.74 -16.01
CA ARG A 593 39.97 -6.57 -15.06
C ARG A 593 40.33 -5.09 -14.91
N SER A 594 40.44 -4.34 -16.00
CA SER A 594 40.68 -2.89 -15.96
C SER A 594 39.60 -2.12 -15.20
N LEU A 595 38.35 -2.60 -15.23
CA LEU A 595 37.23 -2.00 -14.50
C LEU A 595 37.28 -2.29 -13.00
N LEU A 596 37.61 -3.53 -12.61
CA LEU A 596 37.54 -4.00 -11.22
C LEU A 596 38.85 -3.82 -10.43
N THR A 597 40.02 -3.79 -11.09
CA THR A 597 41.32 -3.65 -10.43
C THR A 597 41.41 -2.37 -9.58
N PRO A 598 41.03 -1.16 -10.09
CA PRO A 598 41.05 0.06 -9.28
C PRO A 598 40.20 -0.04 -8.00
N LEU A 599 39.04 -0.71 -8.09
CA LEU A 599 38.17 -0.96 -6.93
C LEU A 599 38.84 -1.90 -5.92
N THR A 600 39.43 -3.00 -6.37
CA THR A 600 40.10 -3.95 -5.48
C THR A 600 41.34 -3.35 -4.81
N ASP A 601 42.08 -2.50 -5.51
CA ASP A 601 43.28 -1.84 -4.97
C ASP A 601 42.89 -0.78 -3.93
N ALA A 602 41.89 0.05 -4.24
CA ALA A 602 41.31 1.00 -3.30
C ALA A 602 40.75 0.27 -2.06
N PHE A 603 40.06 -0.85 -2.24
CA PHE A 603 39.49 -1.64 -1.14
C PHE A 603 40.57 -2.13 -0.16
N ARG A 604 41.70 -2.66 -0.65
CA ARG A 604 42.80 -3.12 0.23
C ARG A 604 43.37 -1.97 1.07
N LEU A 605 43.54 -0.80 0.46
CA LEU A 605 44.05 0.39 1.15
C LEU A 605 43.06 0.90 2.20
N LEU A 606 41.77 1.00 1.85
CA LEU A 606 40.73 1.47 2.75
C LEU A 606 40.47 0.50 3.91
N LEU A 607 40.54 -0.82 3.67
CA LEU A 607 40.39 -1.82 4.74
C LEU A 607 41.55 -1.74 5.75
N ALA A 608 42.78 -1.52 5.28
CA ALA A 608 43.92 -1.30 6.14
C ALA A 608 43.77 -0.01 6.96
N LYS A 609 43.26 1.08 6.36
CA LYS A 609 42.95 2.33 7.07
C LYS A 609 41.88 2.14 8.13
N LEU A 610 40.76 1.48 7.80
CA LEU A 610 39.65 1.24 8.71
C LEU A 610 40.08 0.52 9.99
N ALA A 611 40.99 -0.46 9.88
CA ALA A 611 41.52 -1.18 11.03
C ALA A 611 42.36 -0.31 11.99
N SER A 612 42.88 0.83 11.52
CA SER A 612 43.68 1.77 12.29
C SER A 612 42.93 3.02 12.77
N GLU A 613 41.76 3.29 12.19
CA GLU A 613 40.93 4.46 12.50
C GLU A 613 40.25 4.30 13.87
N ARG A 614 40.13 5.39 14.62
CA ARG A 614 39.54 5.42 15.98
C ARG A 614 38.28 6.26 16.06
N GLU A 615 38.05 7.14 15.10
CA GLU A 615 36.88 8.01 15.06
C GLU A 615 35.69 7.27 14.44
N GLU A 616 34.60 7.12 15.20
CA GLU A 616 33.46 6.28 14.84
C GLU A 616 32.75 6.76 13.55
N GLU A 617 32.59 8.06 13.37
CA GLU A 617 32.00 8.66 12.16
C GLU A 617 32.85 8.39 10.91
N ARG A 618 34.18 8.47 11.05
CA ARG A 618 35.10 8.11 9.95
C ARG A 618 35.14 6.62 9.69
N GLN A 619 35.07 5.80 10.73
CA GLN A 619 34.95 4.35 10.57
C GLN A 619 33.68 4.00 9.77
N ALA A 620 32.54 4.61 10.09
CA ALA A 620 31.29 4.41 9.36
C ALA A 620 31.43 4.82 7.89
N ALA A 621 31.94 6.01 7.60
CA ALA A 621 32.11 6.47 6.23
C ALA A 621 33.11 5.62 5.41
N LEU A 622 34.19 5.12 6.03
CA LEU A 622 35.12 4.17 5.40
C LEU A 622 34.46 2.80 5.16
N ALA A 623 33.66 2.30 6.10
CA ALA A 623 32.94 1.05 5.97
C ALA A 623 31.86 1.11 4.88
N ASP A 624 31.19 2.26 4.73
CA ASP A 624 30.24 2.52 3.64
C ASP A 624 30.97 2.54 2.29
N CYS A 625 32.11 3.22 2.21
CA CYS A 625 32.94 3.25 1.00
C CYS A 625 33.43 1.85 0.58
N LEU A 626 33.86 1.03 1.54
CA LEU A 626 34.21 -0.39 1.31
C LEU A 626 32.99 -1.21 0.86
N SER A 627 31.83 -0.98 1.48
CA SER A 627 30.57 -1.65 1.10
C SER A 627 30.15 -1.29 -0.32
N HIS A 628 30.30 -0.02 -0.73
CA HIS A 628 30.07 0.43 -2.10
C HIS A 628 31.01 -0.25 -3.09
N ALA A 629 32.30 -0.37 -2.79
CA ALA A 629 33.26 -1.05 -3.67
C ALA A 629 32.87 -2.52 -3.96
N VAL A 630 32.43 -3.25 -2.91
CA VAL A 630 31.90 -4.61 -3.04
C VAL A 630 30.59 -4.60 -3.84
N GLY A 631 29.71 -3.63 -3.59
CA GLY A 631 28.47 -3.42 -4.31
C GLY A 631 28.67 -3.20 -5.81
N PHE A 632 29.64 -2.36 -6.21
CA PHE A 632 30.01 -2.08 -7.59
C PHE A 632 30.50 -3.34 -8.32
N ALA A 633 31.43 -4.07 -7.72
CA ALA A 633 31.91 -5.35 -8.25
C ALA A 633 30.81 -6.42 -8.32
N SER A 634 29.88 -6.44 -7.35
CA SER A 634 28.69 -7.30 -7.40
C SER A 634 27.80 -6.94 -8.58
N ARG A 635 27.63 -5.63 -8.84
CA ARG A 635 26.74 -5.10 -9.86
C ARG A 635 27.21 -5.39 -11.28
N THR A 636 28.52 -5.33 -11.57
CA THR A 636 29.07 -5.72 -12.88
C THR A 636 28.76 -7.18 -13.22
N SER A 637 28.64 -8.04 -12.21
CA SER A 637 28.32 -9.45 -12.42
C SER A 637 26.86 -9.69 -12.85
N LYS A 638 25.96 -8.69 -12.73
CA LYS A 638 24.57 -8.78 -13.20
C LYS A 638 24.45 -8.97 -14.71
N ALA A 639 25.48 -8.58 -15.47
CA ALA A 639 25.56 -8.81 -16.90
C ALA A 639 25.65 -10.30 -17.29
N PHE A 640 26.06 -11.18 -16.36
CA PHE A 640 26.13 -12.62 -16.58
C PHE A 640 24.85 -13.32 -16.13
N SER A 641 24.32 -14.25 -16.93
CA SER A 641 23.16 -15.05 -16.55
C SER A 641 23.53 -16.26 -15.70
N ASN A 642 24.69 -16.88 -15.96
CA ASN A 642 25.17 -18.09 -15.29
C ASN A 642 26.70 -18.30 -15.47
N LYS A 643 27.23 -19.37 -14.88
CA LYS A 643 28.65 -19.79 -15.00
C LYS A 643 29.16 -19.93 -16.43
N GLN A 644 28.32 -20.41 -17.34
CA GLN A 644 28.72 -20.59 -18.73
C GLN A 644 29.05 -19.25 -19.38
N THR A 645 28.23 -18.22 -19.16
CA THR A 645 28.50 -16.87 -19.69
C THR A 645 29.77 -16.24 -19.11
N VAL A 646 30.06 -16.49 -17.83
CA VAL A 646 31.30 -16.02 -17.18
C VAL A 646 32.53 -16.70 -17.78
N LYS A 647 32.48 -18.03 -17.95
CA LYS A 647 33.56 -18.81 -18.56
C LYS A 647 33.81 -18.41 -20.01
N GLN A 648 32.75 -18.22 -20.80
CA GLN A 648 32.85 -17.78 -22.20
C GLN A 648 33.50 -16.39 -22.34
N CYS A 649 33.36 -15.53 -21.33
CA CYS A 649 33.99 -14.21 -21.31
C CYS A 649 35.39 -14.22 -20.67
N GLY A 650 35.90 -15.36 -20.19
CA GLY A 650 37.20 -15.43 -19.50
C GLY A 650 37.24 -14.74 -18.12
N CYS A 651 36.09 -14.37 -17.55
CA CYS A 651 36.02 -13.53 -16.35
C CYS A 651 36.07 -14.32 -15.03
N THR A 652 36.17 -15.65 -15.05
CA THR A 652 36.16 -16.49 -13.83
C THR A 652 37.27 -16.12 -12.86
N GLU A 653 38.51 -15.96 -13.35
CA GLU A 653 39.65 -15.59 -12.50
C GLU A 653 39.50 -14.17 -11.93
N VAL A 654 38.96 -13.23 -12.71
CA VAL A 654 38.76 -11.84 -12.25
C VAL A 654 37.85 -11.79 -11.02
N TYR A 655 36.74 -12.52 -11.02
CA TYR A 655 35.84 -12.58 -9.87
C TYR A 655 36.39 -13.42 -8.70
N ARG A 656 37.25 -14.41 -8.98
CA ARG A 656 37.99 -15.14 -7.93
C ARG A 656 38.98 -14.21 -7.21
N ASP A 657 39.70 -13.38 -7.95
CA ASP A 657 40.61 -12.35 -7.41
C ASP A 657 39.83 -11.35 -6.52
N CYS A 658 38.63 -10.94 -6.95
CA CYS A 658 37.73 -10.10 -6.14
C CYS A 658 37.28 -10.80 -4.85
N LEU A 659 36.85 -12.07 -4.90
CA LEU A 659 36.48 -12.84 -3.72
C LEU A 659 37.62 -12.92 -2.70
N GLN A 660 38.83 -13.23 -3.16
CA GLN A 660 40.03 -13.26 -2.31
C GLN A 660 40.31 -11.90 -1.65
N THR A 661 40.01 -10.81 -2.36
CA THR A 661 40.24 -9.45 -1.86
C THR A 661 39.18 -8.99 -0.86
N PHE A 662 37.91 -9.39 -1.04
CA PHE A 662 36.80 -8.92 -0.21
C PHE A 662 36.54 -9.76 1.03
N LEU A 663 36.84 -11.07 1.01
CA LEU A 663 36.62 -11.97 2.16
C LEU A 663 37.28 -11.52 3.48
N PRO A 664 38.51 -10.96 3.49
CA PRO A 664 39.14 -10.47 4.72
C PRO A 664 38.32 -9.41 5.48
N ALA A 665 37.40 -8.69 4.80
CA ALA A 665 36.55 -7.71 5.47
C ALA A 665 35.54 -8.34 6.45
N LEU A 666 35.19 -9.63 6.29
CA LEU A 666 34.33 -10.34 7.25
C LEU A 666 34.97 -10.49 8.64
N SER A 667 36.30 -10.43 8.72
CA SER A 667 37.06 -10.53 9.97
C SER A 667 37.31 -9.17 10.64
N CYS A 668 36.84 -8.07 10.04
CA CYS A 668 37.05 -6.73 10.57
C CYS A 668 36.28 -6.54 11.90
N PRO A 669 36.92 -6.08 12.99
CA PRO A 669 36.25 -5.95 14.27
C PRO A 669 35.31 -4.73 14.34
N VAL A 670 35.48 -3.72 13.49
CA VAL A 670 34.70 -2.47 13.46
C VAL A 670 33.68 -2.48 12.32
N GLN A 671 32.55 -1.78 12.49
CA GLN A 671 31.49 -1.62 11.47
C GLN A 671 31.07 -2.92 10.79
N ARG A 672 30.91 -3.99 11.59
CA ARG A 672 30.69 -5.38 11.14
C ARG A 672 29.44 -5.53 10.28
N GLY A 673 28.33 -4.89 10.64
CA GLY A 673 27.04 -5.04 9.96
C GLY A 673 27.10 -4.65 8.50
N SER A 674 27.58 -3.44 8.17
CA SER A 674 27.67 -2.94 6.79
C SER A 674 28.58 -3.82 5.93
N LEU A 675 29.77 -4.16 6.43
CA LEU A 675 30.75 -4.99 5.70
C LEU A 675 30.25 -6.43 5.47
N ARG A 676 29.68 -7.07 6.50
CA ARG A 676 29.11 -8.42 6.39
C ARG A 676 27.97 -8.45 5.38
N SER A 677 27.08 -7.47 5.42
CA SER A 677 25.95 -7.37 4.48
C SER A 677 26.43 -7.22 3.04
N ALA A 678 27.42 -6.36 2.78
CA ALA A 678 27.98 -6.15 1.45
C ALA A 678 28.68 -7.42 0.90
N VAL A 679 29.57 -8.04 1.67
CA VAL A 679 30.28 -9.27 1.25
C VAL A 679 29.32 -10.43 1.08
N ARG A 680 28.30 -10.57 1.94
CA ARG A 680 27.25 -11.58 1.81
C ARG A 680 26.45 -11.42 0.51
N SER A 681 26.03 -10.19 0.19
CA SER A 681 25.35 -9.87 -1.07
C SER A 681 26.20 -10.27 -2.29
N PHE A 682 27.50 -10.02 -2.22
CA PHE A 682 28.44 -10.47 -3.25
C PHE A 682 28.55 -12.00 -3.32
N LEU A 683 28.63 -12.71 -2.19
CA LEU A 683 28.67 -14.17 -2.14
C LEU A 683 27.42 -14.81 -2.77
N HIS A 684 26.21 -14.30 -2.47
CA HIS A 684 24.96 -14.75 -3.11
C HIS A 684 25.05 -14.70 -4.65
N ARG A 685 25.65 -13.63 -5.17
CA ARG A 685 25.82 -13.44 -6.59
C ARG A 685 26.92 -14.34 -7.17
N MET A 686 28.03 -14.52 -6.46
CA MET A 686 29.12 -15.41 -6.86
C MET A 686 28.72 -16.88 -6.85
N ILE A 687 27.80 -17.31 -5.97
CA ILE A 687 27.21 -18.67 -6.02
C ILE A 687 26.49 -18.90 -7.35
N ILE A 688 25.84 -17.88 -7.92
CA ILE A 688 25.17 -17.96 -9.22
C ILE A 688 26.19 -17.93 -10.36
N CYS A 689 27.18 -17.04 -10.30
CA CYS A 689 28.13 -16.78 -11.38
C CYS A 689 29.30 -17.77 -11.47
N LEU A 690 29.79 -18.32 -10.36
CA LEU A 690 30.99 -19.16 -10.29
C LEU A 690 30.70 -20.63 -9.97
N GLU A 691 29.59 -20.90 -9.28
CA GLU A 691 29.16 -22.23 -8.81
C GLU A 691 30.28 -22.94 -8.04
N GLU A 692 30.71 -24.13 -8.46
CA GLU A 692 31.72 -24.95 -7.75
C GLU A 692 33.02 -24.19 -7.43
N GLU A 693 33.39 -23.21 -8.24
CA GLU A 693 34.61 -22.39 -8.03
C GLU A 693 34.52 -21.50 -6.77
N VAL A 694 33.32 -21.31 -6.21
CA VAL A 694 33.09 -20.55 -4.96
C VAL A 694 33.25 -21.42 -3.72
N LEU A 695 33.10 -22.75 -3.84
CA LEU A 695 33.06 -23.68 -2.70
C LEU A 695 34.29 -23.59 -1.77
N PRO A 696 35.53 -23.41 -2.27
CA PRO A 696 36.71 -23.27 -1.41
C PRO A 696 36.63 -22.08 -0.43
N PHE A 697 35.83 -21.07 -0.74
CA PHE A 697 35.70 -19.85 0.05
C PHE A 697 34.57 -19.91 1.08
N VAL A 698 33.61 -20.82 0.91
CA VAL A 698 32.41 -20.93 1.76
C VAL A 698 32.73 -21.24 3.23
N PRO A 699 33.65 -22.18 3.55
CA PRO A 699 33.97 -22.48 4.95
C PRO A 699 34.55 -21.27 5.69
N ALA A 700 35.54 -20.60 5.10
CA ALA A 700 36.18 -19.42 5.69
C ALA A 700 35.18 -18.25 5.85
N ALA A 701 34.32 -18.01 4.85
CA ALA A 701 33.28 -16.99 4.95
C ALA A 701 32.29 -17.29 6.09
N SER A 702 31.86 -18.55 6.21
CA SER A 702 30.88 -18.98 7.21
C SER A 702 31.44 -18.89 8.64
N GLU A 703 32.70 -19.26 8.84
CA GLU A 703 33.38 -19.13 10.13
C GLU A 703 33.42 -17.67 10.61
N HIS A 704 33.79 -16.74 9.73
CA HIS A 704 33.85 -15.31 10.06
C HIS A 704 32.47 -14.67 10.27
N MET A 705 31.43 -15.15 9.58
CA MET A 705 30.06 -14.66 9.74
C MET A 705 29.38 -15.18 11.01
N LEU A 706 29.72 -16.39 11.48
CA LEU A 706 29.17 -16.97 12.70
C LEU A 706 29.85 -16.48 13.98
N LYS A 707 31.09 -15.99 13.88
CA LYS A 707 31.82 -15.42 15.01
C LYS A 707 31.19 -14.10 15.46
N ASP A 708 30.85 -13.96 16.75
CA ASP A 708 30.26 -12.75 17.34
C ASP A 708 29.05 -12.22 16.51
N CYS A 709 28.05 -13.07 16.25
CA CYS A 709 26.88 -12.74 15.44
C CYS A 709 25.71 -12.22 16.28
N GLU A 710 24.96 -11.27 15.72
CA GLU A 710 23.71 -10.75 16.26
C GLU A 710 22.48 -11.41 15.60
N ALA A 711 21.27 -11.11 16.09
CA ALA A 711 20.02 -11.63 15.52
C ALA A 711 19.89 -11.35 14.02
N LYS A 712 20.21 -10.12 13.64
CA LYS A 712 20.18 -9.64 12.27
C LYS A 712 21.18 -10.37 11.38
N ASP A 713 22.42 -10.55 11.84
CA ASP A 713 23.46 -11.28 11.10
C ASP A 713 23.04 -12.73 10.80
N LEU A 714 22.42 -13.41 11.79
CA LEU A 714 21.93 -14.78 11.63
C LEU A 714 20.76 -14.87 10.67
N GLN A 715 19.78 -13.97 10.80
CA GLN A 715 18.65 -13.86 9.87
C GLN A 715 19.13 -13.66 8.44
N GLU A 716 20.16 -12.83 8.27
CA GLU A 716 20.78 -12.51 6.99
C GLU A 716 21.62 -13.66 6.43
N PHE A 717 22.30 -14.42 7.26
CA PHE A 717 23.16 -15.55 6.86
C PHE A 717 22.38 -16.80 6.45
N ILE A 718 21.23 -17.07 7.09
CA ILE A 718 20.40 -18.25 6.81
C ILE A 718 20.05 -18.38 5.30
N PRO A 719 19.56 -17.34 4.61
CA PRO A 719 19.32 -17.38 3.17
C PRO A 719 20.53 -17.80 2.34
N LEU A 720 21.74 -17.40 2.74
CA LEU A 720 22.98 -17.77 2.03
C LEU A 720 23.25 -19.26 2.15
N ILE A 721 23.18 -19.80 3.37
CA ILE A 721 23.34 -21.23 3.61
C ILE A 721 22.24 -22.02 2.90
N SER A 722 20.98 -21.58 2.95
CA SER A 722 19.89 -22.23 2.23
C SER A 722 20.12 -22.24 0.71
N GLN A 723 20.65 -21.16 0.13
CA GLN A 723 21.00 -21.11 -1.29
C GLN A 723 22.14 -22.10 -1.64
N ILE A 724 23.19 -22.16 -0.81
CA ILE A 724 24.31 -23.09 -0.96
C ILE A 724 23.82 -24.54 -0.89
N THR A 725 23.00 -24.83 0.12
CA THR A 725 22.36 -26.12 0.40
C THR A 725 21.54 -26.57 -0.81
N ALA A 726 20.61 -25.73 -1.29
CA ALA A 726 19.76 -26.05 -2.43
C ALA A 726 20.54 -26.22 -3.75
N LYS A 727 21.60 -25.44 -3.96
CA LYS A 727 22.38 -25.45 -5.22
C LYS A 727 23.38 -26.60 -5.30
N PHE A 728 24.13 -26.88 -4.24
CA PHE A 728 25.26 -27.81 -4.26
C PHE A 728 24.97 -29.18 -3.62
N LYS A 729 23.86 -29.30 -2.86
CA LYS A 729 23.37 -30.56 -2.28
C LYS A 729 24.49 -31.39 -1.62
N ASP A 730 24.73 -32.60 -2.08
CA ASP A 730 25.66 -33.56 -1.46
C ASP A 730 27.10 -33.04 -1.35
N GLN A 731 27.54 -32.14 -2.25
CA GLN A 731 28.89 -31.58 -2.23
C GLN A 731 29.18 -30.75 -0.97
N VAL A 732 28.16 -30.14 -0.37
CA VAL A 732 28.29 -29.32 0.84
C VAL A 732 27.86 -30.06 2.11
N SER A 733 27.43 -31.33 2.00
CA SER A 733 26.99 -32.14 3.15
C SER A 733 28.06 -32.24 4.26
N PRO A 734 29.35 -32.50 3.98
CA PRO A 734 30.37 -32.58 5.03
C PRO A 734 30.56 -31.26 5.79
N PHE A 735 30.47 -30.13 5.06
CA PHE A 735 30.58 -28.79 5.64
C PHE A 735 29.34 -28.45 6.48
N LEU A 736 28.13 -28.72 5.96
CA LEU A 736 26.89 -28.49 6.70
C LEU A 736 26.82 -29.33 7.96
N GLN A 737 27.31 -30.57 7.94
CA GLN A 737 27.39 -31.42 9.14
C GLN A 737 28.22 -30.78 10.26
N GLN A 738 29.31 -30.07 9.92
CA GLN A 738 30.16 -29.38 10.89
C GLN A 738 29.52 -28.09 11.42
N VAL A 739 28.79 -27.36 10.57
CA VAL A 739 28.23 -26.03 10.91
C VAL A 739 26.81 -26.09 11.48
N PHE A 740 26.06 -27.17 11.25
CA PHE A 740 24.64 -27.28 11.59
C PHE A 740 24.36 -26.97 13.07
N MET A 741 24.94 -27.73 14.01
CA MET A 741 24.69 -27.50 15.43
C MET A 741 25.25 -26.17 15.96
N PRO A 742 26.46 -25.72 15.59
CA PRO A 742 26.93 -24.37 15.92
C PRO A 742 25.95 -23.27 15.51
N LEU A 743 25.37 -23.35 14.30
CA LEU A 743 24.38 -22.39 13.82
C LEU A 743 23.06 -22.48 14.63
N VAL A 744 22.57 -23.70 14.88
CA VAL A 744 21.35 -23.92 15.68
C VAL A 744 21.51 -23.33 17.09
N LEU A 745 22.66 -23.57 17.74
CA LEU A 745 22.94 -23.05 19.07
C LEU A 745 23.03 -21.52 19.07
N ALA A 746 23.68 -20.90 18.09
CA ALA A 746 23.76 -19.45 17.96
C ALA A 746 22.36 -18.81 17.79
N ILE A 747 21.50 -19.41 16.95
CA ILE A 747 20.11 -18.96 16.77
C ILE A 747 19.34 -19.01 18.10
N PHE A 748 19.43 -20.13 18.83
CA PHE A 748 18.71 -20.27 20.10
C PHE A 748 19.26 -19.36 21.19
N GLU A 749 20.58 -19.14 21.24
CA GLU A 749 21.18 -18.19 22.18
C GLU A 749 20.56 -16.79 22.01
N VAL A 750 20.40 -16.33 20.76
CA VAL A 750 19.77 -15.04 20.46
C VAL A 750 18.27 -15.04 20.76
N LEU A 751 17.55 -16.11 20.39
CA LEU A 751 16.10 -16.22 20.64
C LEU A 751 15.74 -16.31 22.13
N CYS A 752 16.66 -16.82 22.96
CA CYS A 752 16.48 -16.94 24.42
C CYS A 752 16.76 -15.63 25.17
N ARG A 753 17.39 -14.62 24.56
CA ARG A 753 17.55 -13.30 25.20
C ARG A 753 16.16 -12.68 25.37
N PRO A 754 15.78 -12.14 26.55
CA PRO A 754 14.50 -11.44 26.71
C PRO A 754 14.45 -10.21 25.79
N ALA A 755 13.30 -9.91 25.20
CA ALA A 755 13.04 -8.60 24.58
C ALA A 755 12.34 -7.73 25.63
N GLU A 756 12.57 -6.43 25.63
CA GLU A 756 11.73 -5.52 26.40
C GLU A 756 10.31 -5.52 25.82
N ASP A 757 9.28 -5.55 26.66
CA ASP A 757 7.88 -5.73 26.22
C ASP A 757 7.38 -4.60 25.30
N ASN A 758 8.03 -3.42 25.33
CA ASN A 758 7.70 -2.28 24.49
C ASN A 758 8.54 -2.19 23.19
N ASP A 759 9.55 -3.04 23.00
CA ASP A 759 10.39 -3.04 21.80
C ASP A 759 9.77 -3.92 20.70
N GLN A 760 8.84 -3.32 19.96
CA GLN A 760 8.19 -3.97 18.83
C GLN A 760 9.19 -4.38 17.73
N ALA A 761 10.30 -3.65 17.57
CA ALA A 761 11.31 -3.97 16.56
C ALA A 761 12.06 -5.25 16.93
N ALA A 762 12.54 -5.37 18.17
CA ALA A 762 13.19 -6.58 18.65
C ALA A 762 12.24 -7.80 18.65
N ALA A 763 10.95 -7.61 18.95
CA ALA A 763 9.95 -8.67 18.86
C ALA A 763 9.78 -9.18 17.42
N LEU A 764 9.71 -8.27 16.46
CA LEU A 764 9.58 -8.59 15.03
C LEU A 764 10.85 -9.26 14.48
N GLU A 765 12.03 -8.80 14.86
CA GLU A 765 13.31 -9.43 14.50
C GLU A 765 13.40 -10.87 15.00
N LYS A 766 13.02 -11.13 16.26
CA LYS A 766 12.99 -12.49 16.81
C LYS A 766 11.97 -13.38 16.09
N GLN A 767 10.81 -12.83 15.73
CA GLN A 767 9.83 -13.55 14.93
C GLN A 767 10.39 -13.91 13.54
N MET A 768 11.06 -12.96 12.87
CA MET A 768 11.69 -13.20 11.57
C MET A 768 12.84 -14.22 11.65
N LEU A 769 13.65 -14.18 12.72
CA LEU A 769 14.71 -15.15 12.96
C LEU A 769 14.14 -16.56 13.16
N ARG A 770 13.02 -16.71 13.89
CA ARG A 770 12.30 -17.99 14.03
C ARG A 770 11.79 -18.52 12.69
N ARG A 771 11.16 -17.67 11.87
CA ARG A 771 10.74 -18.04 10.51
C ARG A 771 11.92 -18.50 9.66
N SER A 772 13.04 -17.78 9.74
CA SER A 772 14.27 -18.10 8.99
C SER A 772 14.84 -19.45 9.44
N TYR A 773 14.88 -19.72 10.75
CA TYR A 773 15.29 -21.01 11.29
C TYR A 773 14.46 -22.17 10.74
N PHE A 774 13.13 -22.07 10.77
CA PHE A 774 12.29 -23.14 10.20
C PHE A 774 12.47 -23.28 8.69
N THR A 775 12.63 -22.17 7.96
CA THR A 775 12.94 -22.19 6.52
C THR A 775 14.27 -22.90 6.22
N PHE A 776 15.29 -22.71 7.07
CA PHE A 776 16.56 -23.41 6.97
C PHE A 776 16.39 -24.93 7.15
N ILE A 777 15.70 -25.35 8.21
CA ILE A 777 15.43 -26.77 8.46
C ILE A 777 14.60 -27.39 7.32
N GLN A 778 13.60 -26.67 6.82
CA GLN A 778 12.81 -27.10 5.66
C GLN A 778 13.69 -27.28 4.41
N THR A 779 14.65 -26.37 4.19
CA THR A 779 15.56 -26.45 3.05
C THR A 779 16.44 -27.71 3.13
N ILE A 780 16.95 -28.05 4.32
CA ILE A 780 17.74 -29.27 4.54
C ILE A 780 16.90 -30.52 4.26
N THR A 781 15.69 -30.62 4.85
CA THR A 781 14.84 -31.80 4.72
C THR A 781 14.27 -31.97 3.30
N SER A 782 13.99 -30.87 2.61
CA SER A 782 13.46 -30.89 1.24
C SER A 782 14.53 -31.13 0.17
N SER A 783 15.78 -30.75 0.44
CA SER A 783 16.89 -30.88 -0.52
C SER A 783 17.57 -32.27 -0.50
N GLY A 784 17.07 -33.19 0.32
CA GLY A 784 17.60 -34.57 0.42
C GLY A 784 18.80 -34.75 1.35
N MET A 785 19.25 -33.70 2.05
CA MET A 785 20.40 -33.74 2.97
C MET A 785 20.00 -34.17 4.39
N ASN A 786 19.16 -35.19 4.50
CA ASN A 786 18.65 -35.66 5.79
C ASN A 786 19.76 -36.25 6.67
N GLU A 787 20.84 -36.72 6.05
CA GLU A 787 22.05 -37.18 6.73
C GLU A 787 22.69 -36.07 7.58
N VAL A 788 22.57 -34.80 7.17
CA VAL A 788 23.09 -33.66 7.94
C VAL A 788 22.41 -33.59 9.31
N LEU A 789 21.09 -33.79 9.36
CA LEU A 789 20.32 -33.82 10.61
C LEU A 789 20.56 -35.14 11.35
N ALA A 790 20.51 -36.29 10.67
CA ALA A 790 20.63 -37.60 11.30
C ALA A 790 22.01 -37.84 11.98
N ASN A 791 23.08 -37.21 11.49
CA ASN A 791 24.45 -37.42 11.98
C ASN A 791 24.85 -36.51 13.17
N GLN A 792 23.95 -35.71 13.74
CA GLN A 792 24.27 -34.76 14.83
C GLN A 792 24.28 -35.38 16.24
N GLY A 793 23.99 -36.67 16.35
CA GLY A 793 23.79 -37.36 17.64
C GLY A 793 22.33 -37.30 18.12
N VAL A 794 21.89 -38.33 18.84
CA VAL A 794 20.47 -38.55 19.18
C VAL A 794 19.87 -37.39 19.97
N GLU A 795 20.59 -36.87 20.97
CA GLU A 795 20.13 -35.76 21.83
C GLU A 795 19.93 -34.45 21.05
N ASN A 796 20.84 -34.13 20.12
CA ASN A 796 20.75 -32.94 19.30
C ASN A 796 19.60 -33.01 18.30
N VAL A 797 19.37 -34.20 17.71
CA VAL A 797 18.22 -34.44 16.83
C VAL A 797 16.91 -34.25 17.59
N GLU A 798 16.80 -34.86 18.77
CA GLU A 798 15.62 -34.72 19.63
C GLU A 798 15.35 -33.25 19.98
N ARG A 799 16.39 -32.49 20.36
CA ARG A 799 16.28 -31.05 20.62
C ARG A 799 15.73 -30.27 19.43
N VAL A 800 16.22 -30.54 18.22
CA VAL A 800 15.73 -29.88 16.99
C VAL A 800 14.27 -30.28 16.72
N LEU A 801 13.91 -31.55 16.86
CA LEU A 801 12.54 -32.03 16.65
C LEU A 801 11.55 -31.35 17.60
N PHE A 802 11.89 -31.18 18.88
CA PHE A 802 11.05 -30.46 19.84
C PHE A 802 10.84 -29.00 19.47
N THR A 803 11.86 -28.32 18.92
CA THR A 803 11.72 -26.93 18.49
C THR A 803 10.73 -26.77 17.33
N ILE A 804 10.62 -27.76 16.45
CA ILE A 804 9.64 -27.78 15.36
C ILE A 804 8.21 -27.95 15.91
N ILE A 805 8.04 -28.80 16.93
CA ILE A 805 6.74 -28.97 17.61
C ILE A 805 6.31 -27.68 18.31
N GLN A 806 7.20 -27.04 19.06
CA GLN A 806 6.93 -25.72 19.66
C GLN A 806 6.59 -24.68 18.59
N GLY A 807 7.33 -24.67 17.47
CA GLY A 807 7.04 -23.89 16.27
C GLY A 807 5.62 -24.06 15.72
N ALA A 808 5.16 -25.31 15.67
CA ALA A 808 3.85 -25.66 15.12
C ALA A 808 2.68 -25.33 16.07
N VAL A 809 2.89 -25.38 17.38
CA VAL A 809 1.80 -25.32 18.38
C VAL A 809 1.85 -24.04 19.22
N ASP A 810 3.01 -23.62 19.71
CA ASP A 810 3.13 -22.62 20.78
C ASP A 810 3.22 -21.18 20.29
N PHE A 811 3.73 -20.96 19.08
CA PHE A 811 3.87 -19.62 18.52
C PHE A 811 2.70 -19.26 17.60
N PRO A 812 2.01 -18.12 17.80
CA PRO A 812 0.87 -17.68 17.00
C PRO A 812 1.32 -17.03 15.69
N ASP A 813 2.06 -17.77 14.87
CA ASP A 813 2.56 -17.31 13.58
C ASP A 813 2.18 -18.31 12.48
N PRO A 814 1.11 -18.05 11.71
CA PRO A 814 0.61 -18.99 10.71
C PRO A 814 1.66 -19.41 9.68
N ILE A 815 2.58 -18.51 9.30
CA ILE A 815 3.63 -18.79 8.31
C ILE A 815 4.67 -19.76 8.88
N ALA A 816 5.10 -19.54 10.12
CA ALA A 816 6.02 -20.44 10.81
C ALA A 816 5.36 -21.81 11.07
N GLN A 817 4.12 -21.83 11.57
CA GLN A 817 3.37 -23.05 11.84
C GLN A 817 3.21 -23.91 10.58
N LYS A 818 2.82 -23.30 9.46
CA LYS A 818 2.72 -23.97 8.16
C LYS A 818 4.06 -24.61 7.76
N THR A 819 5.16 -23.86 7.91
CA THR A 819 6.51 -24.34 7.59
C THR A 819 6.89 -25.53 8.47
N CYS A 820 6.58 -25.48 9.77
CA CYS A 820 6.77 -26.60 10.70
C CYS A 820 5.99 -27.85 10.27
N PHE A 821 4.72 -27.75 9.90
CA PHE A 821 3.95 -28.90 9.42
C PHE A 821 4.51 -29.48 8.12
N ILE A 822 5.01 -28.65 7.20
CA ILE A 822 5.70 -29.14 6.00
C ILE A 822 6.96 -29.94 6.37
N ILE A 823 7.76 -29.44 7.33
CA ILE A 823 8.94 -30.16 7.84
C ILE A 823 8.53 -31.49 8.47
N LEU A 824 7.55 -31.49 9.38
CA LEU A 824 7.08 -32.70 10.07
C LEU A 824 6.57 -33.75 9.07
N SER A 825 5.77 -33.32 8.08
CA SER A 825 5.29 -34.20 7.01
C SER A 825 6.45 -34.83 6.23
N LYS A 826 7.48 -34.04 5.88
CA LYS A 826 8.67 -34.55 5.18
C LYS A 826 9.49 -35.51 6.05
N LEU A 827 9.67 -35.21 7.34
CA LEU A 827 10.36 -36.10 8.27
C LEU A 827 9.61 -37.42 8.46
N VAL A 828 8.28 -37.40 8.53
CA VAL A 828 7.45 -38.61 8.53
C VAL A 828 7.62 -39.41 7.24
N GLU A 829 7.66 -38.74 6.09
CA GLU A 829 7.92 -39.39 4.81
C GLU A 829 9.26 -40.12 4.81
N LEU A 830 10.29 -39.57 5.45
CA LEU A 830 11.67 -40.09 5.43
C LEU A 830 11.94 -41.14 6.52
N TRP A 831 11.49 -40.89 7.76
CA TRP A 831 11.84 -41.69 8.94
C TRP A 831 10.64 -42.46 9.54
N GLY A 832 9.43 -42.29 9.01
CA GLY A 832 8.22 -42.96 9.53
C GLY A 832 8.06 -44.43 9.14
N GLY A 833 8.88 -44.94 8.20
CA GLY A 833 8.87 -46.33 7.74
C GLY A 833 9.56 -47.33 8.69
N LYS A 834 9.53 -48.63 8.34
CA LYS A 834 10.16 -49.70 9.13
C LYS A 834 11.69 -49.62 9.18
N ASP A 835 12.30 -49.02 8.16
CA ASP A 835 13.75 -48.80 8.05
C ASP A 835 14.17 -47.37 8.49
N GLY A 836 13.29 -46.69 9.25
CA GLY A 836 13.50 -45.32 9.72
C GLY A 836 14.39 -45.20 10.98
N MET A 837 14.58 -43.97 11.44
CA MET A 837 15.36 -43.67 12.65
C MET A 837 14.72 -44.31 13.90
N ALA A 838 15.53 -45.00 14.72
CA ALA A 838 15.07 -45.61 15.97
C ALA A 838 14.48 -44.56 16.93
N GLY A 839 13.32 -44.85 17.52
CA GLY A 839 12.60 -43.92 18.42
C GLY A 839 11.73 -42.87 17.71
N PHE A 840 11.88 -42.66 16.39
CA PHE A 840 11.03 -41.73 15.64
C PHE A 840 9.55 -42.14 15.56
N PRO A 841 9.19 -43.44 15.45
CA PRO A 841 7.79 -43.87 15.56
C PRO A 841 7.12 -43.42 16.86
N ASP A 842 7.81 -43.51 17.99
CA ASP A 842 7.29 -43.05 19.29
C ASP A 842 7.11 -41.53 19.30
N PHE A 843 8.03 -40.78 18.67
CA PHE A 843 7.94 -39.33 18.53
C PHE A 843 6.72 -38.90 17.69
N ILE A 844 6.37 -39.66 16.63
CA ILE A 844 5.17 -39.41 15.82
C ILE A 844 3.92 -39.41 16.70
N TYR A 845 3.72 -40.48 17.48
CA TYR A 845 2.52 -40.64 18.30
C TYR A 845 2.49 -39.71 19.51
N LYS A 846 3.62 -39.49 20.18
CA LYS A 846 3.69 -38.65 21.39
C LYS A 846 3.65 -37.15 21.13
N HIS A 847 4.09 -36.69 19.95
CA HIS A 847 4.28 -35.25 19.70
C HIS A 847 3.68 -34.76 18.38
N ILE A 848 3.91 -35.43 17.24
CA ILE A 848 3.43 -34.95 15.92
C ILE A 848 1.91 -35.08 15.81
N VAL A 849 1.34 -36.21 16.21
CA VAL A 849 -0.11 -36.42 16.19
C VAL A 849 -0.80 -35.41 17.10
N PRO A 850 -0.37 -35.22 18.37
CA PRO A 850 -0.94 -34.17 19.21
C PRO A 850 -0.84 -32.76 18.63
N ALA A 851 0.30 -32.38 18.02
CA ALA A 851 0.48 -31.07 17.42
C ALA A 851 -0.57 -30.76 16.33
N CYS A 852 -0.96 -31.77 15.53
CA CYS A 852 -1.95 -31.61 14.46
C CYS A 852 -3.37 -31.25 14.97
N PHE A 853 -3.68 -31.56 16.22
CA PHE A 853 -4.98 -31.24 16.84
C PHE A 853 -4.90 -30.08 17.83
N LEU A 854 -3.81 -29.96 18.59
CA LEU A 854 -3.63 -28.86 19.55
C LEU A 854 -3.46 -27.50 18.87
N ALA A 855 -2.73 -27.42 17.75
CA ALA A 855 -2.51 -26.13 17.09
C ALA A 855 -3.83 -25.50 16.56
N PRO A 856 -4.70 -26.22 15.83
CA PRO A 856 -5.97 -25.65 15.37
C PRO A 856 -6.96 -25.33 16.50
N LEU A 857 -6.85 -25.98 17.66
CA LEU A 857 -7.73 -25.74 18.82
C LEU A 857 -7.38 -24.49 19.61
N LYS A 858 -6.20 -23.88 19.41
CA LYS A 858 -5.83 -22.65 20.12
C LYS A 858 -6.71 -21.46 19.72
N PRO A 859 -6.98 -20.52 20.65
CA PRO A 859 -7.77 -19.32 20.36
C PRO A 859 -7.11 -18.42 19.32
N SER A 860 -5.78 -18.44 19.21
CA SER A 860 -5.00 -17.69 18.23
C SER A 860 -5.12 -18.21 16.78
N PHE A 861 -5.75 -19.36 16.54
CA PHE A 861 -5.85 -19.99 15.22
C PHE A 861 -7.15 -19.59 14.50
N ASP A 862 -7.18 -18.43 13.85
CA ASP A 862 -8.40 -17.91 13.18
C ASP A 862 -8.72 -18.64 11.86
N LEU A 863 -9.89 -19.29 11.78
CA LEU A 863 -10.32 -20.02 10.58
C LEU A 863 -10.92 -19.12 9.48
N THR A 864 -11.06 -17.83 9.73
CA THR A 864 -11.42 -16.81 8.73
C THR A 864 -10.20 -16.28 7.99
N ASP A 865 -9.02 -16.32 8.62
CA ASP A 865 -7.75 -15.95 8.00
C ASP A 865 -7.28 -16.98 6.97
N ALA A 866 -6.93 -16.50 5.78
CA ALA A 866 -6.46 -17.32 4.67
C ALA A 866 -5.14 -18.05 4.98
N GLN A 867 -4.20 -17.44 5.72
CA GLN A 867 -2.91 -18.08 6.04
C GLN A 867 -3.10 -19.24 7.01
N THR A 868 -3.96 -19.06 8.01
CA THR A 868 -4.30 -20.10 8.98
C THR A 868 -5.04 -21.28 8.34
N VAL A 869 -5.90 -21.04 7.35
CA VAL A 869 -6.51 -22.11 6.53
C VAL A 869 -5.46 -22.90 5.72
N LEU A 870 -4.40 -22.25 5.24
CA LEU A 870 -3.27 -22.94 4.60
C LEU A 870 -2.49 -23.79 5.61
N THR A 871 -2.25 -23.31 6.83
CA THR A 871 -1.65 -24.10 7.91
C THR A 871 -2.48 -25.34 8.22
N LEU A 872 -3.79 -25.20 8.35
CA LEU A 872 -4.70 -26.33 8.59
C LEU A 872 -4.65 -27.36 7.44
N SER A 873 -4.47 -26.88 6.21
CA SER A 873 -4.30 -27.75 5.05
C SER A 873 -3.01 -28.59 5.15
N GLU A 874 -1.92 -28.04 5.69
CA GLU A 874 -0.67 -28.77 5.94
C GLU A 874 -0.77 -29.73 7.14
N CYS A 875 -1.53 -29.38 8.19
CA CYS A 875 -1.86 -30.31 9.29
C CYS A 875 -2.55 -31.57 8.74
N ALA A 876 -3.56 -31.38 7.88
CA ALA A 876 -4.28 -32.47 7.23
C ALA A 876 -3.36 -33.35 6.37
N LEU A 877 -2.44 -32.74 5.62
CA LEU A 877 -1.45 -33.47 4.83
C LEU A 877 -0.47 -34.25 5.70
N THR A 878 -0.07 -33.71 6.84
CA THR A 878 0.81 -34.37 7.82
C THR A 878 0.15 -35.64 8.36
N LEU A 879 -1.11 -35.57 8.79
CA LEU A 879 -1.88 -36.74 9.23
C LEU A 879 -2.00 -37.81 8.13
N LYS A 880 -2.23 -37.37 6.88
CA LYS A 880 -2.30 -38.29 5.73
C LYS A 880 -0.96 -38.96 5.45
N MET A 881 0.15 -38.24 5.60
CA MET A 881 1.49 -38.81 5.43
C MET A 881 1.81 -39.86 6.51
N ILE A 882 1.41 -39.61 7.76
CA ILE A 882 1.52 -40.59 8.85
C ILE A 882 0.72 -41.85 8.50
N HIS A 883 -0.51 -41.70 8.02
CA HIS A 883 -1.31 -42.84 7.56
C HIS A 883 -0.63 -43.61 6.42
N LEU A 884 -0.06 -42.91 5.43
CA LEU A 884 0.62 -43.55 4.31
C LEU A 884 1.83 -44.39 4.75
N ARG A 885 2.56 -43.94 5.78
CA ARG A 885 3.77 -44.62 6.26
C ARG A 885 3.52 -45.70 7.31
N ARG A 886 2.54 -45.52 8.19
CA ARG A 886 2.21 -46.46 9.29
C ARG A 886 1.03 -47.39 8.99
N GLY A 887 0.21 -47.05 7.99
CA GLY A 887 -0.92 -47.85 7.54
C GLY A 887 -1.99 -48.03 8.63
N PRO A 888 -2.45 -49.27 8.90
CA PRO A 888 -3.58 -49.54 9.80
C PRO A 888 -3.27 -49.28 11.28
N GLU A 889 -2.00 -49.33 11.69
CA GLU A 889 -1.56 -49.07 13.06
C GLU A 889 -1.98 -47.68 13.53
N PHE A 890 -1.83 -46.66 12.66
CA PHE A 890 -2.20 -45.29 12.98
C PHE A 890 -3.71 -45.10 13.16
N ILE A 891 -4.51 -45.81 12.34
CA ILE A 891 -5.97 -45.76 12.45
C ILE A 891 -6.42 -46.36 13.78
N GLN A 892 -5.83 -47.48 14.19
CA GLN A 892 -6.13 -48.10 15.47
C GLN A 892 -5.78 -47.18 16.65
N TYR A 893 -4.60 -46.54 16.61
CA TYR A 893 -4.18 -45.57 17.63
C TYR A 893 -5.14 -44.37 17.74
N LEU A 894 -5.57 -43.79 16.61
CA LEU A 894 -6.53 -42.69 16.61
C LEU A 894 -7.89 -43.10 17.20
N GLN A 895 -8.37 -44.31 16.87
CA GLN A 895 -9.68 -44.81 17.32
C GLN A 895 -9.70 -45.23 18.80
N GLN A 896 -8.62 -45.82 19.30
CA GLN A 896 -8.60 -46.46 20.62
C GLN A 896 -7.94 -45.60 21.70
N GLU A 897 -7.01 -44.71 21.34
CA GLU A 897 -6.20 -43.97 22.30
C GLU A 897 -6.37 -42.45 22.19
N TYR A 898 -6.05 -41.85 21.04
CA TYR A 898 -5.88 -40.40 20.96
C TYR A 898 -7.18 -39.60 20.88
N LEU A 899 -8.09 -39.88 19.92
CA LEU A 899 -9.35 -39.13 19.80
C LEU A 899 -10.29 -39.32 21.01
N PRO A 900 -10.40 -40.51 21.62
CA PRO A 900 -11.11 -40.68 22.89
C PRO A 900 -10.54 -39.82 24.03
N SER A 901 -9.23 -39.60 24.07
CA SER A 901 -8.60 -38.73 25.08
C SER A 901 -9.00 -37.25 24.95
N LEU A 902 -9.42 -36.83 23.76
CA LEU A 902 -9.94 -35.48 23.46
C LEU A 902 -11.47 -35.37 23.64
N GLN A 903 -12.13 -36.41 24.17
CA GLN A 903 -13.58 -36.48 24.35
C GLN A 903 -14.40 -36.36 23.03
N VAL A 904 -13.81 -36.74 21.90
CA VAL A 904 -14.51 -36.76 20.61
C VAL A 904 -15.48 -37.94 20.55
N SER A 905 -16.69 -37.74 20.01
CA SER A 905 -17.70 -38.80 19.92
C SER A 905 -17.22 -39.97 19.04
N PRO A 906 -17.67 -41.21 19.29
CA PRO A 906 -17.26 -42.39 18.52
C PRO A 906 -17.69 -42.30 17.04
N GLU A 907 -18.79 -41.62 16.73
CA GLU A 907 -19.26 -41.37 15.36
C GLU A 907 -18.28 -40.47 14.60
N ILE A 908 -17.90 -39.34 15.20
CA ILE A 908 -16.96 -38.38 14.60
C ILE A 908 -15.56 -39.01 14.48
N THR A 909 -15.17 -39.83 15.46
CA THR A 909 -13.92 -40.60 15.42
C THR A 909 -13.89 -41.56 14.23
N GLN A 910 -15.00 -42.26 13.95
CA GLN A 910 -15.11 -43.11 12.77
C GLN A 910 -15.10 -42.31 11.46
N GLU A 911 -15.78 -41.17 11.41
CA GLU A 911 -15.79 -40.27 10.25
C GLU A 911 -14.39 -39.74 9.92
N VAL A 912 -13.64 -39.25 10.91
CA VAL A 912 -12.24 -38.78 10.74
C VAL A 912 -11.37 -39.90 10.16
N CYS A 913 -11.45 -41.10 10.73
CA CYS A 913 -10.67 -42.26 10.26
C CYS A 913 -11.05 -42.71 8.84
N GLN A 914 -12.33 -42.67 8.48
CA GLN A 914 -12.80 -42.99 7.12
C GLN A 914 -12.31 -41.97 6.10
N VAL A 915 -12.39 -40.66 6.42
CA VAL A 915 -11.93 -39.59 5.53
C VAL A 915 -10.41 -39.64 5.35
N LEU A 916 -9.66 -39.99 6.39
CA LEU A 916 -8.21 -40.12 6.35
C LEU A 916 -7.73 -41.27 5.43
N GLN A 917 -8.53 -42.34 5.31
CA GLN A 917 -8.28 -43.48 4.42
C GLN A 917 -8.57 -43.17 2.94
N GLN A 918 -9.28 -42.08 2.64
CA GLN A 918 -9.60 -41.73 1.26
C GLN A 918 -8.37 -41.24 0.48
N PRO A 919 -8.23 -41.61 -0.81
CA PRO A 919 -7.08 -41.23 -1.63
C PRO A 919 -7.05 -39.73 -1.94
N ASP A 920 -8.18 -39.04 -1.99
CA ASP A 920 -8.24 -37.60 -2.28
C ASP A 920 -7.88 -36.74 -1.05
N ALA A 921 -6.80 -35.95 -1.16
CA ALA A 921 -6.38 -35.03 -0.10
C ALA A 921 -7.29 -33.79 0.03
N LYS A 922 -8.04 -33.43 -1.02
CA LYS A 922 -8.95 -32.28 -1.00
C LYS A 922 -10.15 -32.54 -0.09
N VAL A 923 -10.67 -33.76 -0.11
CA VAL A 923 -11.77 -34.17 0.79
C VAL A 923 -11.33 -34.06 2.25
N LEU A 924 -10.14 -34.56 2.58
CA LEU A 924 -9.59 -34.45 3.93
C LEU A 924 -9.41 -32.99 4.37
N LYS A 925 -8.86 -32.11 3.50
CA LYS A 925 -8.68 -30.68 3.83
C LYS A 925 -10.02 -29.99 4.12
N ASN A 926 -11.02 -30.22 3.28
CA ASN A 926 -12.36 -29.65 3.46
C ASN A 926 -13.03 -30.15 4.74
N TYR A 927 -12.91 -31.45 5.01
CA TYR A 927 -13.45 -32.07 6.21
C TYR A 927 -12.77 -31.53 7.48
N MET A 928 -11.44 -31.44 7.50
CA MET A 928 -10.70 -30.89 8.65
C MET A 928 -11.08 -29.43 8.94
N LYS A 929 -11.34 -28.62 7.90
CA LYS A 929 -11.88 -27.26 8.08
C LYS A 929 -13.24 -27.28 8.77
N ALA A 930 -14.18 -28.09 8.29
CA ALA A 930 -15.51 -28.20 8.87
C ALA A 930 -15.47 -28.77 10.30
N PHE A 931 -14.59 -29.74 10.56
CA PHE A 931 -14.38 -30.36 11.87
C PHE A 931 -13.95 -29.31 12.92
N PHE A 932 -12.90 -28.52 12.65
CA PHE A 932 -12.45 -27.50 13.59
C PHE A 932 -13.37 -26.29 13.67
N GLN A 933 -14.10 -25.94 12.61
CA GLN A 933 -15.16 -24.93 12.69
C GLN A 933 -16.25 -25.34 13.67
N ARG A 934 -16.66 -26.62 13.66
CA ARG A 934 -17.64 -27.15 14.61
C ARG A 934 -17.09 -27.30 16.02
N ALA A 935 -15.81 -27.61 16.17
CA ALA A 935 -15.17 -27.79 17.47
C ALA A 935 -14.87 -26.46 18.20
N LYS A 936 -14.88 -25.33 17.48
CA LYS A 936 -14.71 -23.97 18.04
C LYS A 936 -16.03 -23.25 18.36
N LEU A 937 -17.15 -23.78 17.86
CA LEU A 937 -18.50 -23.38 18.24
C LEU A 937 -18.90 -24.13 19.51
#